data_AF-A0A1H0A1U4-F1
#
_entry.id   AF-A0A1H0A1U4-F1
#
_cell.length_a   1.000
_cell.length_b   1.000
_cell.length_c   1.000
_cell.angle_alpha   90.00
_cell.angle_beta   90.00
_cell.angle_gamma   90.00
#
_symmetry.space_group_name_H-M   'P 1'
#
loop_
_entity.id
_entity.type
_entity.pdbx_description
1 polymer ?
#
loop_
_entity_poly.entity_id
_entity_poly.type
_entity_poly.pdbx_seq_one_letter_code
_entity_poly.pdbx_strand_id
1 'polypeptide(L)'
;MARSIYIASPNASTGKSTVALGLVASLTKVVAKVGVFRPFVASRENEPFLDLLLRRCGSTTPAAQCIGVTWDEFHADPDEALSRIVAAYRAVARDHDVVIIDGSDFSDVVGNPELALNARVAANIGVPVLLVVSGQGVPDDVRGSVEVSMAEIADNHARTVAVVANKCPADTRAAVAAALAGLQGVTTTTLPEVPLLGAPSVREVMDAVEGTLISGDEALLDREAEGVLIAAMDVSHVLERLNEGQVVIVPADRSAALISLAAAQASTGFPNLSGLVLNGGFEVAPHALRLIKGLRLPLPVMTSPLDTFAAASVAGSLQGGLGQASSRKLDVAVTTFEQEADVDALLAALEVEPSEVVTPIMFQAELIERSRGNRKTIVLPEPDDDRILRAADVIARRGIADLILLGDEATVRARAAELGLDISAARVVPTDSPELLEKYAEEFARLRAKKGVTLEQAREQVQDVSYFGTMMVHMGDADGMVSGAAHTTAHTIVPSFQIIKTKPGTSIVSSVFLMLLEDRVLVYGDCAVNPDPTAEQLADIAISSAETARQFGVEPRVAMLSFSTGTSGKGADVDKVREATEIVREKAPELAVEGPIQYDAAIDPTVAAKKAPGSEVAGRANVFIFPDLSSGNIGYKAVQRSSGAVAIGPVLQGLNKPVNDLSRGALVEDIVNTVAITAVQAQA
;
A
#
# COMPACT_ATOMS: atom_id res chain seq x y z
N MET A 1 14.35 4.35 -2.61
CA MET A 1 12.94 4.20 -3.03
C MET A 1 12.55 5.41 -3.85
N ALA A 2 11.66 5.25 -4.84
CA ALA A 2 11.05 6.38 -5.53
C ALA A 2 10.37 7.32 -4.54
N ARG A 3 10.40 8.63 -4.81
CA ARG A 3 9.59 9.60 -4.07
C ARG A 3 8.17 9.50 -4.59
N SER A 4 7.17 9.27 -3.75
CA SER A 4 5.82 9.00 -4.25
C SER A 4 4.78 9.81 -3.51
N ILE A 5 3.68 10.13 -4.19
CA ILE A 5 2.55 10.83 -3.58
C ILE A 5 1.23 10.23 -4.01
N TYR A 6 0.34 10.08 -3.04
CA TYR A 6 -1.00 9.57 -3.24
C TYR A 6 -1.99 10.71 -3.38
N ILE A 7 -2.66 10.82 -4.52
CA ILE A 7 -3.69 11.83 -4.75
C ILE A 7 -5.04 11.24 -4.36
N ALA A 8 -5.67 11.81 -3.33
CA ALA A 8 -6.98 11.40 -2.85
C ALA A 8 -7.94 12.60 -2.80
N SER A 9 -9.25 12.32 -2.83
CA SER A 9 -10.29 13.32 -2.61
C SER A 9 -11.33 12.79 -1.64
N PRO A 10 -12.12 13.65 -0.95
CA PRO A 10 -13.20 13.19 -0.08
C PRO A 10 -14.49 12.87 -0.84
N ASN A 11 -14.63 13.39 -2.06
CA ASN A 11 -15.83 13.30 -2.88
C ASN A 11 -15.49 13.12 -4.35
N ALA A 12 -16.47 12.65 -5.14
CA ALA A 12 -16.44 12.71 -6.59
C ALA A 12 -16.34 14.16 -7.10
N SER A 13 -15.87 14.34 -8.34
CA SER A 13 -15.93 15.61 -9.06
C SER A 13 -15.21 16.79 -8.39
N THR A 14 -14.24 16.54 -7.51
CA THR A 14 -13.34 17.59 -6.95
C THR A 14 -12.33 18.12 -7.97
N GLY A 15 -12.19 17.46 -9.12
CA GLY A 15 -11.19 17.80 -10.14
C GLY A 15 -9.80 17.23 -9.84
N LYS A 16 -9.73 16.10 -9.12
CA LYS A 16 -8.52 15.30 -8.88
C LYS A 16 -7.71 15.07 -10.15
N SER A 17 -8.37 14.73 -11.26
CA SER A 17 -7.72 14.47 -12.55
C SER A 17 -6.92 15.67 -13.08
N THR A 18 -7.40 16.91 -12.86
CA THR A 18 -6.68 18.14 -13.24
C THR A 18 -5.38 18.26 -12.44
N VAL A 19 -5.44 17.98 -11.14
CA VAL A 19 -4.28 18.02 -10.25
C VAL A 19 -3.28 16.93 -10.63
N ALA A 20 -3.74 15.70 -10.86
CA ALA A 20 -2.88 14.59 -11.27
C ALA A 20 -2.17 14.85 -12.60
N LEU A 21 -2.90 15.34 -13.62
CA LEU A 21 -2.32 15.68 -14.92
C LEU A 21 -1.33 16.84 -14.83
N GLY A 22 -1.68 17.90 -14.09
CA GLY A 22 -0.81 19.05 -13.87
C GLY A 22 0.48 18.68 -13.14
N LEU A 23 0.37 17.81 -12.13
CA LEU A 23 1.52 17.29 -11.40
C LEU A 23 2.42 16.43 -12.29
N VAL A 24 1.87 15.50 -13.07
CA VAL A 24 2.65 14.71 -14.06
C VAL A 24 3.40 15.65 -15.01
N ALA A 25 2.69 16.63 -15.60
CA ALA A 25 3.27 17.54 -16.58
C ALA A 25 4.36 18.46 -15.99
N SER A 26 4.22 18.83 -14.72
CA SER A 26 5.21 19.64 -14.01
C SER A 26 6.44 18.82 -13.64
N LEU A 27 6.24 17.60 -13.13
CA LEU A 27 7.34 16.74 -12.67
C LEU A 27 8.20 16.20 -13.81
N THR A 28 7.64 15.96 -14.99
CA THR A 28 8.43 15.52 -16.16
C THR A 28 9.42 16.58 -16.66
N LYS A 29 9.26 17.84 -16.25
CA LYS A 29 10.23 18.92 -16.54
C LYS A 29 11.43 18.90 -15.59
N VAL A 30 11.29 18.30 -14.41
CA VAL A 30 12.26 18.38 -13.30
C VAL A 30 12.91 17.03 -13.01
N VAL A 31 12.20 15.92 -13.28
CA VAL A 31 12.58 14.56 -12.92
C VAL A 31 12.68 13.68 -14.17
N ALA A 32 13.71 12.83 -14.21
CA ALA A 32 14.01 12.01 -15.39
C ALA A 32 13.01 10.86 -15.60
N LYS A 33 12.57 10.19 -14.52
CA LYS A 33 11.64 9.05 -14.61
C LYS A 33 10.43 9.24 -13.71
N VAL A 34 9.32 9.69 -14.30
CA VAL A 34 8.03 9.84 -13.62
C VAL A 34 7.14 8.63 -13.93
N GLY A 35 6.77 7.89 -12.91
CA GLY A 35 5.83 6.77 -12.97
C GLY A 35 4.43 7.20 -12.54
N VAL A 36 3.43 6.45 -12.99
CA VAL A 36 2.03 6.62 -12.60
C VAL A 36 1.51 5.26 -12.16
N PHE A 37 0.78 5.23 -11.05
CA PHE A 37 0.18 4.02 -10.51
C PHE A 37 -1.28 4.27 -10.12
N ARG A 38 -2.17 3.31 -10.40
CA ARG A 38 -3.59 3.40 -10.09
C ARG A 38 -4.00 2.19 -9.24
N PRO A 39 -4.28 2.36 -7.94
CA PRO A 39 -4.55 1.23 -7.05
C PRO A 39 -5.82 0.48 -7.40
N PHE A 40 -6.87 1.21 -7.80
CA PHE A 40 -8.20 0.69 -8.11
C PHE A 40 -8.63 1.08 -9.51
N VAL A 41 -9.17 0.12 -10.26
CA VAL A 41 -9.74 0.34 -11.59
C VAL A 41 -11.08 -0.38 -11.71
N ALA A 42 -11.94 0.10 -12.60
CA ALA A 42 -13.17 -0.63 -12.93
C ALA A 42 -12.84 -1.85 -13.82
N SER A 43 -11.90 -1.68 -14.74
CA SER A 43 -11.44 -2.74 -15.65
C SER A 43 -9.95 -2.57 -15.94
N ARG A 44 -9.24 -3.68 -16.14
CA ARG A 44 -7.82 -3.66 -16.54
C ARG A 44 -7.61 -3.26 -18.01
N GLU A 45 -8.65 -3.32 -18.84
CA GLU A 45 -8.53 -3.13 -20.30
C GLU A 45 -8.89 -1.72 -20.77
N ASN A 46 -9.63 -0.93 -19.98
CA ASN A 46 -10.15 0.37 -20.39
C ASN A 46 -10.01 1.42 -19.30
N GLU A 47 -8.85 2.06 -19.22
CA GLU A 47 -8.57 3.15 -18.28
C GLU A 47 -7.99 4.39 -19.03
N PRO A 48 -8.85 5.17 -19.73
CA PRO A 48 -8.39 6.24 -20.61
C PRO A 48 -7.57 7.33 -19.90
N PHE A 49 -7.89 7.59 -18.63
CA PHE A 49 -7.15 8.59 -17.85
C PHE A 49 -5.76 8.10 -17.46
N LEU A 50 -5.60 6.83 -17.06
CA LEU A 50 -4.29 6.24 -16.81
C LEU A 50 -3.43 6.26 -18.10
N ASP A 51 -4.01 5.87 -19.23
CA ASP A 51 -3.32 5.89 -20.52
C ASP A 51 -2.87 7.29 -20.94
N LEU A 52 -3.66 8.32 -20.61
CA LEU A 52 -3.28 9.72 -20.80
C LEU A 52 -2.07 10.09 -19.93
N LEU A 53 -2.10 9.75 -18.64
CA LEU A 53 -1.01 10.08 -17.72
C LEU A 53 0.28 9.36 -18.11
N LEU A 54 0.22 8.07 -18.49
CA LEU A 54 1.37 7.29 -18.94
C LEU A 54 1.98 7.85 -20.23
N ARG A 55 1.14 8.25 -21.20
CA ARG A 55 1.60 8.93 -22.41
C ARG A 55 2.27 10.26 -22.10
N ARG A 56 1.74 11.01 -21.13
CA ARG A 56 2.29 12.33 -20.74
C ARG A 56 3.63 12.22 -20.01
N CYS A 57 3.84 11.18 -19.20
CA CYS A 57 5.12 10.95 -18.55
C CYS A 57 6.15 10.22 -19.43
N GLY A 58 5.77 9.79 -20.64
CA GLY A 58 6.65 9.07 -21.55
C GLY A 58 7.03 7.68 -21.03
N SER A 59 6.23 7.10 -20.13
CA SER A 59 6.50 5.78 -19.58
C SER A 59 6.38 4.70 -20.66
N THR A 60 7.33 3.77 -20.68
CA THR A 60 7.28 2.56 -21.52
C THR A 60 6.65 1.38 -20.78
N THR A 61 6.25 1.55 -19.52
CA THR A 61 5.63 0.52 -18.71
C THR A 61 4.21 0.24 -19.22
N PRO A 62 3.84 -1.03 -19.50
CA PRO A 62 2.47 -1.36 -19.90
C PRO A 62 1.45 -0.94 -18.84
N ALA A 63 0.31 -0.37 -19.27
CA ALA A 63 -0.73 0.12 -18.35
C ALA A 63 -1.18 -0.94 -17.34
N ALA A 64 -1.28 -2.21 -17.74
CA ALA A 64 -1.64 -3.33 -16.86
C ALA A 64 -0.68 -3.53 -15.68
N GLN A 65 0.59 -3.12 -15.80
CA GLN A 65 1.58 -3.19 -14.71
C GLN A 65 1.50 -1.98 -13.77
N CYS A 66 0.82 -0.90 -14.19
CA CYS A 66 0.58 0.30 -13.41
C CYS A 66 -0.74 0.24 -12.62
N ILE A 67 -1.42 -0.91 -12.64
CA ILE A 67 -2.72 -1.14 -11.99
C ILE A 67 -2.51 -2.08 -10.81
N GLY A 68 -3.10 -1.74 -9.66
CA GLY A 68 -3.19 -2.63 -8.50
C GLY A 68 -4.20 -3.75 -8.73
N VAL A 69 -5.48 -3.43 -8.51
CA VAL A 69 -6.60 -4.37 -8.55
C VAL A 69 -7.85 -3.78 -9.17
N THR A 70 -8.77 -4.64 -9.61
CA THR A 70 -10.14 -4.22 -9.92
C THR A 70 -11.00 -4.14 -8.66
N TRP A 71 -12.12 -3.41 -8.72
CA TRP A 71 -13.10 -3.40 -7.64
C TRP A 71 -13.67 -4.80 -7.32
N ASP A 72 -13.90 -5.63 -8.34
CA ASP A 72 -14.33 -7.02 -8.14
C ASP A 72 -13.29 -7.86 -7.38
N GLU A 73 -11.99 -7.69 -7.69
CA GLU A 73 -10.90 -8.35 -6.97
C GLU A 73 -10.84 -7.89 -5.51
N PHE A 74 -11.02 -6.59 -5.26
CA PHE A 74 -11.03 -6.04 -3.92
C PHE A 74 -12.22 -6.55 -3.08
N HIS A 75 -13.41 -6.63 -3.66
CA HIS A 75 -14.59 -7.16 -2.98
C HIS A 75 -14.51 -8.66 -2.70
N ALA A 76 -13.81 -9.42 -3.53
CA ALA A 76 -13.62 -10.85 -3.34
C ALA A 76 -12.69 -11.15 -2.14
N ASP A 77 -11.56 -10.43 -2.05
CA ASP A 77 -10.60 -10.57 -0.95
C ASP A 77 -9.85 -9.24 -0.71
N PRO A 78 -10.33 -8.41 0.23
CA PRO A 78 -9.73 -7.10 0.50
C PRO A 78 -8.26 -7.16 0.96
N ASP A 79 -7.90 -8.15 1.78
CA ASP A 79 -6.56 -8.25 2.37
C ASP A 79 -5.55 -8.74 1.32
N GLU A 80 -5.93 -9.71 0.49
CA GLU A 80 -5.13 -10.10 -0.67
C GLU A 80 -4.99 -8.94 -1.68
N ALA A 81 -6.08 -8.21 -1.92
CA ALA A 81 -6.08 -7.07 -2.83
C ALA A 81 -5.12 -5.96 -2.37
N LEU A 82 -5.12 -5.60 -1.08
CA LEU A 82 -4.16 -4.65 -0.52
C LEU A 82 -2.71 -5.13 -0.70
N SER A 83 -2.45 -6.41 -0.45
CA SER A 83 -1.12 -7.01 -0.66
C SER A 83 -0.68 -6.95 -2.13
N ARG A 84 -1.60 -7.19 -3.07
CA ARG A 84 -1.35 -7.06 -4.52
C ARG A 84 -1.08 -5.62 -4.93
N ILE A 85 -1.83 -4.65 -4.39
CA ILE A 85 -1.60 -3.22 -4.62
C ILE A 85 -0.18 -2.82 -4.21
N VAL A 86 0.25 -3.20 -2.99
CA VAL A 86 1.60 -2.90 -2.50
C VAL A 86 2.68 -3.54 -3.37
N ALA A 87 2.49 -4.79 -3.78
CA ALA A 87 3.43 -5.49 -4.65
C ALA A 87 3.53 -4.85 -6.05
N ALA A 88 2.40 -4.50 -6.65
CA ALA A 88 2.34 -3.85 -7.97
C ALA A 88 2.96 -2.44 -7.92
N TYR A 89 2.65 -1.65 -6.90
CA TYR A 89 3.29 -0.35 -6.68
C TYR A 89 4.81 -0.48 -6.56
N ARG A 90 5.32 -1.42 -5.75
CA ARG A 90 6.77 -1.59 -5.58
C ARG A 90 7.46 -1.95 -6.88
N ALA A 91 6.82 -2.75 -7.73
CA ALA A 91 7.34 -3.05 -9.05
C ALA A 91 7.50 -1.77 -9.90
N VAL A 92 6.48 -0.89 -9.91
CA VAL A 92 6.56 0.41 -10.60
C VAL A 92 7.62 1.31 -9.97
N ALA A 93 7.68 1.39 -8.63
CA ALA A 93 8.59 2.27 -7.90
C ALA A 93 10.08 1.91 -8.03
N ARG A 94 10.43 0.69 -8.46
CA ARG A 94 11.84 0.31 -8.70
C ARG A 94 12.46 1.01 -9.91
N ASP A 95 11.65 1.24 -10.94
CA ASP A 95 12.15 1.74 -12.23
C ASP A 95 12.00 3.26 -12.40
N HIS A 96 11.40 3.94 -11.43
CA HIS A 96 11.06 5.36 -11.48
C HIS A 96 11.69 6.14 -10.31
N ASP A 97 11.96 7.43 -10.53
CA ASP A 97 12.49 8.33 -9.50
C ASP A 97 11.34 8.90 -8.66
N VAL A 98 10.21 9.18 -9.33
CA VAL A 98 8.97 9.65 -8.71
C VAL A 98 7.78 8.82 -9.19
N VAL A 99 6.85 8.45 -8.30
CA VAL A 99 5.59 7.80 -8.68
C VAL A 99 4.40 8.61 -8.19
N ILE A 100 3.53 9.03 -9.11
CA ILE A 100 2.23 9.63 -8.78
C ILE A 100 1.20 8.52 -8.69
N ILE A 101 0.55 8.42 -7.55
CA ILE A 101 -0.50 7.43 -7.31
C ILE A 101 -1.85 8.13 -7.43
N ASP A 102 -2.62 7.76 -8.44
CA ASP A 102 -3.96 8.30 -8.66
C ASP A 102 -4.99 7.42 -7.93
N GLY A 103 -5.53 7.93 -6.82
CA GLY A 103 -6.51 7.22 -6.00
C GLY A 103 -7.86 7.01 -6.68
N SER A 104 -8.84 6.45 -5.97
CA SER A 104 -10.15 6.16 -6.55
C SER A 104 -10.91 7.42 -7.01
N ASP A 105 -11.76 7.26 -8.02
CA ASP A 105 -12.57 8.34 -8.60
C ASP A 105 -13.99 8.42 -8.01
N PHE A 106 -14.29 7.75 -6.89
CA PHE A 106 -15.64 7.69 -6.33
C PHE A 106 -16.66 7.02 -7.26
N SER A 107 -16.19 6.04 -8.02
CA SER A 107 -16.98 5.33 -9.03
C SER A 107 -17.73 4.12 -8.48
N ASP A 108 -17.49 3.73 -7.22
CA ASP A 108 -18.14 2.58 -6.60
C ASP A 108 -19.21 3.03 -5.60
N VAL A 109 -20.44 2.54 -5.78
CA VAL A 109 -21.65 3.10 -5.14
C VAL A 109 -21.95 2.40 -3.80
N VAL A 110 -21.06 1.51 -3.31
CA VAL A 110 -21.39 0.63 -2.19
C VAL A 110 -20.46 0.82 -0.97
N GLY A 111 -20.93 1.63 -0.02
CA GLY A 111 -20.88 1.28 1.40
C GLY A 111 -19.61 1.56 2.22
N ASN A 112 -18.49 1.98 1.62
CA ASN A 112 -17.33 2.45 2.38
C ASN A 112 -17.04 3.95 2.12
N PRO A 113 -16.59 4.71 3.13
CA PRO A 113 -15.97 6.01 2.90
C PRO A 113 -14.71 5.78 2.05
N GLU A 114 -14.76 6.06 0.75
CA GLU A 114 -13.63 5.79 -0.13
C GLU A 114 -12.37 6.56 0.29
N LEU A 115 -12.50 7.68 1.00
CA LEU A 115 -11.34 8.40 1.54
C LEU A 115 -10.57 7.56 2.56
N ALA A 116 -11.25 6.91 3.51
CA ALA A 116 -10.61 5.96 4.44
C ALA A 116 -9.90 4.82 3.70
N LEU A 117 -10.49 4.29 2.62
CA LEU A 117 -9.85 3.26 1.80
C LEU A 117 -8.57 3.78 1.11
N ASN A 118 -8.63 4.95 0.47
CA ASN A 118 -7.47 5.60 -0.13
C ASN A 118 -6.37 5.84 0.92
N ALA A 119 -6.74 6.29 2.12
CA ALA A 119 -5.81 6.48 3.23
C ALA A 119 -5.17 5.17 3.69
N ARG A 120 -5.95 4.09 3.84
CA ARG A 120 -5.42 2.75 4.16
C ARG A 120 -4.44 2.26 3.11
N VAL A 121 -4.71 2.48 1.82
CA VAL A 121 -3.77 2.12 0.75
C VAL A 121 -2.51 2.97 0.84
N ALA A 122 -2.63 4.29 1.00
CA ALA A 122 -1.48 5.18 1.16
C ALA A 122 -0.60 4.78 2.35
N ALA A 123 -1.21 4.40 3.48
CA ALA A 123 -0.51 3.89 4.66
C ALA A 123 0.21 2.58 4.36
N ASN A 124 -0.44 1.59 3.74
CA ASN A 124 0.18 0.30 3.39
C ASN A 124 1.24 0.39 2.29
N ILE A 125 1.22 1.44 1.48
CA ILE A 125 2.29 1.74 0.53
C ILE A 125 3.43 2.53 1.20
N GLY A 126 3.14 3.25 2.28
CA GLY A 126 4.08 4.11 2.99
C GLY A 126 4.30 5.46 2.33
N VAL A 127 3.26 6.04 1.73
CA VAL A 127 3.37 7.29 0.94
C VAL A 127 2.48 8.40 1.50
N PRO A 128 2.93 9.66 1.43
CA PRO A 128 2.12 10.80 1.83
C PRO A 128 0.96 11.06 0.87
N VAL A 129 -0.06 11.77 1.36
CA VAL A 129 -1.29 12.09 0.64
C VAL A 129 -1.31 13.57 0.23
N LEU A 130 -1.62 13.82 -1.05
CA LEU A 130 -2.12 15.09 -1.59
C LEU A 130 -3.65 15.03 -1.59
N LEU A 131 -4.27 15.81 -0.72
CA LEU A 131 -5.72 15.89 -0.62
C LEU A 131 -6.27 16.92 -1.60
N VAL A 132 -7.17 16.52 -2.49
CA VAL A 132 -7.89 17.41 -3.41
C VAL A 132 -9.33 17.58 -2.93
N VAL A 133 -9.72 18.82 -2.63
CA VAL A 133 -11.08 19.16 -2.20
C VAL A 133 -11.75 20.12 -3.19
N SER A 134 -13.08 20.18 -3.17
CA SER A 134 -13.80 21.24 -3.88
C SER A 134 -13.69 22.55 -3.10
N GLY A 135 -13.30 23.61 -3.79
CA GLY A 135 -13.31 24.99 -3.29
C GLY A 135 -14.62 25.73 -3.57
N GLN A 136 -15.64 25.03 -4.09
CA GLN A 136 -16.98 25.59 -4.24
C GLN A 136 -17.67 25.64 -2.87
N GLY A 137 -18.22 26.80 -2.52
CA GLY A 137 -18.94 27.01 -1.26
C GLY A 137 -18.36 28.13 -0.42
N VAL A 138 -18.78 28.18 0.86
CA VAL A 138 -18.30 29.17 1.82
C VAL A 138 -16.89 28.76 2.30
N PRO A 139 -15.94 29.70 2.46
CA PRO A 139 -14.57 29.38 2.89
C PRO A 139 -14.46 28.51 4.15
N ASP A 140 -15.33 28.73 5.13
CA ASP A 140 -15.35 27.96 6.38
C ASP A 140 -15.78 26.51 6.15
N ASP A 141 -16.73 26.25 5.24
CA ASP A 141 -17.16 24.90 4.88
C ASP A 141 -16.05 24.14 4.15
N VAL A 142 -15.33 24.82 3.25
CA VAL A 142 -14.17 24.24 2.54
C VAL A 142 -13.08 23.86 3.54
N ARG A 143 -12.77 24.76 4.48
CA ARG A 143 -11.80 24.47 5.55
C ARG A 143 -12.25 23.31 6.44
N GLY A 144 -13.51 23.30 6.86
CA GLY A 144 -14.07 22.21 7.66
C GLY A 144 -14.00 20.87 6.95
N SER A 145 -14.28 20.83 5.64
CA SER A 145 -14.09 19.62 4.82
C SER A 145 -12.64 19.16 4.82
N VAL A 146 -11.67 20.07 4.69
CA VAL A 146 -10.23 19.72 4.73
C VAL A 146 -9.84 19.16 6.09
N GLU A 147 -10.24 19.79 7.19
CA GLU A 147 -9.91 19.34 8.55
C GLU A 147 -10.48 17.95 8.86
N VAL A 148 -11.75 17.69 8.47
CA VAL A 148 -12.38 16.37 8.61
C VAL A 148 -11.66 15.32 7.77
N SER A 149 -11.35 15.62 6.52
CA SER A 149 -10.64 14.69 5.63
C SER A 149 -9.22 14.40 6.11
N MET A 150 -8.50 15.40 6.62
CA MET A 150 -7.16 15.19 7.19
C MET A 150 -7.20 14.32 8.44
N ALA A 151 -8.22 14.49 9.30
CA ALA A 151 -8.43 13.63 10.45
C ALA A 151 -8.71 12.18 10.03
N GLU A 152 -9.59 11.96 9.06
CA GLU A 152 -9.89 10.63 8.53
C GLU A 152 -8.66 9.95 7.91
N ILE A 153 -7.82 10.70 7.19
CA ILE A 153 -6.54 10.20 6.65
C ILE A 153 -5.59 9.79 7.79
N ALA A 154 -5.49 10.60 8.84
CA ALA A 154 -4.64 10.33 10.00
C ALA A 154 -5.14 9.14 10.83
N ASP A 155 -6.45 8.99 11.01
CA ASP A 155 -7.08 7.86 11.69
C ASP A 155 -6.82 6.53 10.99
N ASN A 156 -6.49 6.57 9.69
CA ASN A 156 -6.09 5.41 8.89
C ASN A 156 -4.56 5.33 8.70
N HIS A 157 -3.79 5.97 9.58
CA HIS A 157 -2.32 5.95 9.63
C HIS A 157 -1.60 6.49 8.39
N ALA A 158 -2.28 7.29 7.57
CA ALA A 158 -1.67 8.02 6.47
C ALA A 158 -1.41 9.48 6.86
N ARG A 159 -0.49 10.14 6.14
CA ARG A 159 -0.09 11.52 6.41
C ARG A 159 -0.47 12.41 5.23
N THR A 160 -1.24 13.46 5.49
CA THR A 160 -1.46 14.52 4.51
C THR A 160 -0.25 15.47 4.51
N VAL A 161 0.30 15.78 3.33
CA VAL A 161 1.42 16.74 3.17
C VAL A 161 1.03 17.97 2.36
N ALA A 162 0.00 17.85 1.53
CA ALA A 162 -0.48 18.94 0.69
C ALA A 162 -1.99 18.89 0.52
N VAL A 163 -2.60 20.08 0.36
CA VAL A 163 -4.02 20.25 0.09
C VAL A 163 -4.20 21.15 -1.13
N VAL A 164 -4.98 20.70 -2.10
CA VAL A 164 -5.39 21.50 -3.25
C VAL A 164 -6.90 21.69 -3.21
N ALA A 165 -7.34 22.92 -2.96
CA ALA A 165 -8.74 23.30 -3.16
C ALA A 165 -8.93 23.70 -4.63
N ASN A 166 -9.60 22.84 -5.39
CA ASN A 166 -9.83 23.04 -6.82
C ASN A 166 -11.26 23.54 -7.08
N LYS A 167 -11.52 24.10 -8.26
CA LYS A 167 -12.82 24.69 -8.62
C LYS A 167 -13.23 25.86 -7.72
N CYS A 168 -12.28 26.69 -7.29
CA CYS A 168 -12.58 27.87 -6.48
C CYS A 168 -13.25 28.97 -7.34
N PRO A 169 -14.48 29.41 -7.03
CA PRO A 169 -15.11 30.55 -7.69
C PRO A 169 -14.25 31.82 -7.55
N ALA A 170 -14.21 32.65 -8.59
CA ALA A 170 -13.31 33.81 -8.64
C ALA A 170 -13.55 34.82 -7.50
N ASP A 171 -14.80 34.95 -7.05
CA ASP A 171 -15.23 35.84 -5.97
C ASP A 171 -14.89 35.33 -4.57
N THR A 172 -14.87 34.01 -4.35
CA THR A 172 -14.56 33.41 -3.04
C THR A 172 -13.13 32.89 -2.91
N ARG A 173 -12.40 32.73 -4.02
CA ARG A 173 -11.06 32.10 -4.06
C ARG A 173 -10.06 32.68 -3.07
N ALA A 174 -9.96 34.01 -2.98
CA ALA A 174 -9.02 34.65 -2.06
C ALA A 174 -9.35 34.36 -0.59
N ALA A 175 -10.64 34.29 -0.25
CA ALA A 175 -11.10 33.96 1.09
C ALA A 175 -10.87 32.48 1.43
N VAL A 176 -11.08 31.57 0.45
CA VAL A 176 -10.73 30.14 0.60
C VAL A 176 -9.22 29.99 0.84
N ALA A 177 -8.37 30.65 0.05
CA ALA A 177 -6.92 30.60 0.23
C ALA A 177 -6.50 31.08 1.63
N ALA A 178 -7.09 32.18 2.12
CA ALA A 178 -6.83 32.69 3.46
C ALA A 178 -7.29 31.73 4.57
N ALA A 179 -8.43 31.06 4.40
CA ALA A 179 -8.94 30.08 5.36
C ALA A 179 -8.01 28.86 5.49
N LEU A 180 -7.43 28.41 4.37
CA LEU A 180 -6.53 27.25 4.32
C LEU A 180 -5.09 27.55 4.75
N ALA A 181 -4.62 28.79 4.59
CA ALA A 181 -3.25 29.19 4.97
C ALA A 181 -2.94 28.99 6.47
N GLY A 182 -3.95 28.86 7.33
CA GLY A 182 -3.80 28.61 8.76
C GLY A 182 -3.62 27.14 9.16
N LEU A 183 -3.64 26.20 8.21
CA LEU A 183 -3.46 24.77 8.48
C LEU A 183 -1.99 24.47 8.76
N GLN A 184 -1.71 23.82 9.89
CA GLN A 184 -0.35 23.47 10.27
C GLN A 184 0.10 22.17 9.59
N GLY A 185 1.36 22.13 9.16
CA GLY A 185 2.01 20.91 8.68
C GLY A 185 1.64 20.47 7.26
N VAL A 186 0.92 21.29 6.49
CA VAL A 186 0.54 21.02 5.09
C VAL A 186 0.79 22.22 4.18
N THR A 187 1.22 21.97 2.95
CA THR A 187 1.27 22.99 1.90
C THR A 187 -0.13 23.13 1.29
N THR A 188 -0.63 24.36 1.10
CA THR A 188 -1.97 24.58 0.54
C THR A 188 -1.90 25.34 -0.79
N THR A 189 -2.80 25.00 -1.71
CA THR A 189 -2.91 25.64 -3.03
C THR A 189 -4.39 25.75 -3.40
N THR A 190 -4.76 26.84 -4.09
CA THR A 190 -6.12 26.99 -4.63
C THR A 190 -6.06 27.08 -6.15
N LEU A 191 -6.91 26.33 -6.85
CA LEU A 191 -7.06 26.39 -8.30
C LEU A 191 -8.42 27.02 -8.65
N PRO A 192 -8.48 27.91 -9.66
CA PRO A 192 -9.73 28.56 -10.05
C PRO A 192 -10.71 27.56 -10.67
N GLU A 193 -11.99 27.90 -10.61
CA GLU A 193 -13.00 27.23 -11.41
C GLU A 193 -12.83 27.57 -12.89
N VAL A 194 -12.64 26.53 -13.70
CA VAL A 194 -12.52 26.64 -15.16
C VAL A 194 -13.64 25.79 -15.78
N PRO A 195 -14.72 26.38 -16.31
CA PRO A 195 -15.88 25.65 -16.83
C PRO A 195 -15.51 24.56 -17.86
N LEU A 196 -14.56 24.87 -18.75
CA LEU A 196 -14.06 23.94 -19.76
C LEU A 196 -13.55 22.60 -19.16
N LEU A 197 -12.98 22.61 -17.96
CA LEU A 197 -12.41 21.40 -17.35
C LEU A 197 -13.48 20.42 -16.85
N GLY A 198 -14.67 20.90 -16.48
CA GLY A 198 -15.82 20.07 -16.12
C GLY A 198 -16.72 19.72 -17.31
N ALA A 199 -16.59 20.44 -18.42
CA ALA A 199 -17.47 20.31 -19.58
C ALA A 199 -17.34 18.93 -20.26
N PRO A 200 -18.45 18.22 -20.52
CA PRO A 200 -18.46 17.01 -21.35
C PRO A 200 -18.21 17.37 -22.82
N SER A 201 -17.79 16.40 -23.62
CA SER A 201 -17.77 16.51 -25.08
C SER A 201 -19.19 16.51 -25.64
N VAL A 202 -19.37 17.10 -26.83
CA VAL A 202 -20.64 17.05 -27.56
C VAL A 202 -20.99 15.60 -27.91
N ARG A 203 -20.00 14.72 -28.09
CA ARG A 203 -20.17 13.28 -28.26
C ARG A 203 -20.79 12.62 -27.04
N GLU A 204 -20.25 12.88 -25.84
CA GLU A 204 -20.82 12.37 -24.59
C GLU A 204 -22.26 12.89 -24.40
N VAL A 205 -22.52 14.16 -24.74
CA VAL A 205 -23.88 14.71 -24.73
C VAL A 205 -24.77 13.97 -25.72
N MET A 206 -24.31 13.74 -26.96
CA MET A 206 -25.05 13.02 -28.00
C MET A 206 -25.40 11.61 -27.55
N ASP A 207 -24.42 10.85 -27.06
CA ASP A 207 -24.63 9.46 -26.63
C ASP A 207 -25.61 9.39 -25.46
N ALA A 208 -25.48 10.30 -24.48
CA ALA A 208 -26.35 10.33 -23.31
C ALA A 208 -27.80 10.72 -23.63
N VAL A 209 -28.02 11.56 -24.65
CA VAL A 209 -29.37 11.91 -25.11
C VAL A 209 -29.92 10.94 -26.17
N GLU A 210 -29.26 9.79 -26.38
CA GLU A 210 -29.62 8.83 -27.45
C GLU A 210 -29.67 9.49 -28.83
N GLY A 211 -28.76 10.43 -29.05
CA GLY A 211 -28.71 11.33 -30.18
C GLY A 211 -28.21 10.65 -31.47
N THR A 212 -28.77 11.05 -32.60
CA THR A 212 -28.25 10.70 -33.93
C THR A 212 -27.86 11.95 -34.70
N LEU A 213 -26.61 12.04 -35.17
CA LEU A 213 -26.13 13.15 -35.98
C LEU A 213 -26.85 13.18 -37.35
N ILE A 214 -27.49 14.31 -37.67
CA ILE A 214 -28.24 14.49 -38.93
C ILE A 214 -27.62 15.53 -39.89
N SER A 215 -26.75 16.41 -39.36
CA SER A 215 -26.04 17.46 -40.10
C SER A 215 -24.87 17.99 -39.27
N GLY A 216 -23.88 18.59 -39.93
CA GLY A 216 -22.69 19.16 -39.28
C GLY A 216 -21.45 18.31 -39.52
N ASP A 217 -20.35 18.72 -38.90
CA ASP A 217 -19.05 18.03 -38.96
C ASP A 217 -18.91 17.09 -37.75
N GLU A 218 -18.72 15.80 -38.04
CA GLU A 218 -18.54 14.76 -37.03
C GLU A 218 -17.28 14.98 -36.18
N ALA A 219 -16.23 15.60 -36.74
CA ALA A 219 -15.01 15.91 -36.01
C ALA A 219 -15.21 16.95 -34.90
N LEU A 220 -16.30 17.74 -34.97
CA LEU A 220 -16.63 18.73 -33.93
C LEU A 220 -17.42 18.13 -32.76
N LEU A 221 -17.80 16.86 -32.81
CA LEU A 221 -18.40 16.17 -31.67
C LEU A 221 -17.42 16.05 -30.49
N ASP A 222 -16.11 16.09 -30.74
CA ASP A 222 -15.09 15.97 -29.70
C ASP A 222 -14.82 17.32 -28.98
N ARG A 223 -15.51 18.40 -29.38
CA ARG A 223 -15.47 19.69 -28.68
C ARG A 223 -16.26 19.64 -27.39
N GLU A 224 -15.90 20.50 -26.45
CA GLU A 224 -16.57 20.62 -25.17
C GLU A 224 -17.89 21.41 -25.26
N ALA A 225 -18.90 20.90 -24.56
CA ALA A 225 -20.16 21.55 -24.27
C ALA A 225 -20.03 22.29 -22.93
N GLU A 226 -19.63 23.56 -22.96
CA GLU A 226 -19.38 24.38 -21.76
C GLU A 226 -20.68 24.73 -21.02
N GLY A 227 -21.85 24.52 -21.64
CA GLY A 227 -23.14 24.65 -20.99
C GLY A 227 -24.30 24.15 -21.85
N VAL A 228 -25.47 24.01 -21.23
CA VAL A 228 -26.70 23.56 -21.89
C VAL A 228 -27.76 24.66 -21.81
N LEU A 229 -28.37 25.00 -22.94
CA LEU A 229 -29.48 25.95 -23.03
C LEU A 229 -30.74 25.28 -23.58
N ILE A 230 -31.86 25.44 -22.90
CA ILE A 230 -33.16 24.96 -23.37
C ILE A 230 -33.85 26.07 -24.16
N ALA A 231 -34.00 25.89 -25.47
CA ALA A 231 -34.65 26.85 -26.36
C ALA A 231 -36.17 26.60 -26.48
N ALA A 232 -36.87 26.64 -25.34
CA ALA A 232 -38.33 26.54 -25.30
C ALA A 232 -39.04 27.90 -25.45
N MET A 233 -38.33 29.00 -25.15
CA MET A 233 -38.86 30.37 -25.18
C MET A 233 -39.08 30.88 -26.61
N ASP A 234 -39.57 32.13 -26.72
CA ASP A 234 -39.50 32.87 -27.98
C ASP A 234 -38.04 33.02 -28.43
N VAL A 235 -37.81 33.00 -29.75
CA VAL A 235 -36.47 33.03 -30.35
C VAL A 235 -35.68 34.26 -29.93
N SER A 236 -36.31 35.43 -29.81
CA SER A 236 -35.63 36.67 -29.40
C SER A 236 -34.93 36.48 -28.04
N HIS A 237 -35.64 35.89 -27.08
CA HIS A 237 -35.13 35.59 -25.74
C HIS A 237 -34.11 34.46 -25.70
N VAL A 238 -34.17 33.52 -26.65
CA VAL A 238 -33.13 32.48 -26.79
C VAL A 238 -31.83 33.13 -27.27
N LEU A 239 -31.89 33.99 -28.29
CA LEU A 239 -30.72 34.66 -28.85
C LEU A 239 -30.00 35.56 -27.84
N GLU A 240 -30.73 36.22 -26.94
CA GLU A 240 -30.19 37.04 -25.84
C GLU A 240 -29.40 36.24 -24.78
N ARG A 241 -29.56 34.91 -24.75
CA ARG A 241 -29.01 34.02 -23.71
C ARG A 241 -27.95 33.05 -24.24
N LEU A 242 -27.59 33.16 -25.52
CA LEU A 242 -26.52 32.35 -26.09
C LEU A 242 -25.19 32.76 -25.47
N ASN A 243 -24.39 31.75 -25.11
CA ASN A 243 -22.99 31.90 -24.70
C ASN A 243 -22.11 31.00 -25.56
N GLU A 244 -20.82 31.29 -25.58
CA GLU A 244 -19.83 30.50 -26.31
C GLU A 244 -19.82 29.04 -25.79
N GLY A 245 -19.67 28.08 -26.70
CA GLY A 245 -19.49 26.67 -26.36
C GLY A 245 -20.75 25.97 -25.85
N GLN A 246 -21.94 26.59 -25.96
CA GLN A 246 -23.18 25.98 -25.50
C GLN A 246 -23.72 24.91 -26.47
N VAL A 247 -24.30 23.87 -25.90
CA VAL A 247 -25.24 22.98 -26.60
C VAL A 247 -26.66 23.48 -26.36
N VAL A 248 -27.43 23.63 -27.43
CA VAL A 248 -28.82 24.11 -27.34
C VAL A 248 -29.79 22.97 -27.61
N ILE A 249 -30.70 22.72 -26.67
CA ILE A 249 -31.78 21.75 -26.78
C ILE A 249 -33.03 22.45 -27.32
N VAL A 250 -33.55 21.99 -28.45
CA VAL A 250 -34.66 22.58 -29.18
C VAL A 250 -35.69 21.48 -29.49
N PRO A 251 -36.99 21.66 -29.19
CA PRO A 251 -38.00 20.71 -29.66
C PRO A 251 -38.01 20.62 -31.20
N ALA A 252 -38.00 19.40 -31.74
CA ALA A 252 -37.81 19.17 -33.18
C ALA A 252 -38.93 19.77 -34.07
N ASP A 253 -40.11 20.07 -33.50
CA ASP A 253 -41.23 20.73 -34.16
C ASP A 253 -41.09 22.27 -34.23
N ARG A 254 -40.12 22.87 -33.54
CA ARG A 254 -39.87 24.33 -33.49
C ARG A 254 -38.96 24.79 -34.62
N SER A 255 -39.41 24.63 -35.87
CA SER A 255 -38.62 24.97 -37.07
C SER A 255 -38.07 26.41 -37.09
N ALA A 256 -38.82 27.39 -36.56
CA ALA A 256 -38.37 28.79 -36.49
C ALA A 256 -37.15 28.99 -35.57
N ALA A 257 -37.11 28.30 -34.43
CA ALA A 257 -35.99 28.38 -33.50
C ALA A 257 -34.72 27.76 -34.11
N LEU A 258 -34.87 26.60 -34.75
CA LEU A 258 -33.79 25.91 -35.43
C LEU A 258 -33.16 26.75 -36.54
N ILE A 259 -33.98 27.36 -37.40
CA ILE A 259 -33.49 28.24 -38.48
C ILE A 259 -32.76 29.47 -37.90
N SER A 260 -33.31 30.05 -36.83
CA SER A 260 -32.73 31.24 -36.20
C SER A 260 -31.41 30.95 -35.50
N LEU A 261 -31.27 29.80 -34.84
CA LEU A 261 -30.02 29.35 -34.24
C LEU A 261 -28.96 29.03 -35.31
N ALA A 262 -29.36 28.40 -36.42
CA ALA A 262 -28.47 28.20 -37.56
C ALA A 262 -28.01 29.53 -38.17
N ALA A 263 -28.90 30.52 -38.29
CA ALA A 263 -28.54 31.86 -38.76
C ALA A 263 -27.62 32.60 -37.78
N ALA A 264 -27.86 32.45 -36.47
CA ALA A 264 -26.99 33.00 -35.43
C ALA A 264 -25.58 32.40 -35.53
N GLN A 265 -25.45 31.07 -35.68
CA GLN A 265 -24.18 30.39 -35.88
C GLN A 265 -23.42 30.85 -37.14
N ALA A 266 -24.13 31.25 -38.19
CA ALA A 266 -23.54 31.78 -39.41
C ALA A 266 -23.06 33.23 -39.29
N SER A 267 -23.46 33.93 -38.23
CA SER A 267 -23.20 35.36 -38.02
C SER A 267 -21.97 35.56 -37.12
N THR A 268 -21.14 36.55 -37.45
CA THR A 268 -19.97 36.93 -36.63
C THR A 268 -20.34 37.69 -35.34
N GLY A 269 -21.62 38.06 -35.18
CA GLY A 269 -22.11 38.84 -34.04
C GLY A 269 -22.69 38.01 -32.90
N PHE A 270 -22.72 36.69 -33.04
CA PHE A 270 -23.25 35.77 -32.03
C PHE A 270 -22.16 34.78 -31.56
N PRO A 271 -22.30 34.22 -30.35
CA PRO A 271 -21.39 33.18 -29.86
C PRO A 271 -21.44 31.91 -30.71
N ASN A 272 -20.34 31.17 -30.78
CA ASN A 272 -20.32 29.86 -31.44
C ASN A 272 -20.88 28.80 -30.50
N LEU A 273 -21.84 28.05 -31.03
CA LEU A 273 -22.42 26.89 -30.35
C LEU A 273 -21.53 25.67 -30.55
N SER A 274 -21.60 24.74 -29.60
CA SER A 274 -20.93 23.44 -29.68
C SER A 274 -21.83 22.38 -30.33
N GLY A 275 -23.16 22.51 -30.22
CA GLY A 275 -24.10 21.61 -30.90
C GLY A 275 -25.57 21.98 -30.72
N LEU A 276 -26.44 21.37 -31.53
CA LEU A 276 -27.91 21.46 -31.41
C LEU A 276 -28.51 20.08 -31.20
N VAL A 277 -29.31 19.92 -30.14
CA VAL A 277 -30.09 18.70 -29.86
C VAL A 277 -31.56 18.96 -30.19
N LEU A 278 -32.07 18.26 -31.21
CA LEU A 278 -33.46 18.29 -31.63
C LEU A 278 -34.24 17.20 -30.91
N ASN A 279 -34.94 17.56 -29.83
CA ASN A 279 -35.55 16.59 -28.92
C ASN A 279 -37.06 16.39 -29.20
N GLY A 280 -37.66 15.37 -28.59
CA GLY A 280 -39.09 15.07 -28.63
C GLY A 280 -39.50 13.98 -29.61
N GLY A 281 -38.55 13.31 -30.27
CA GLY A 281 -38.82 12.15 -31.14
C GLY A 281 -39.63 12.47 -32.42
N PHE A 282 -39.82 13.74 -32.76
CA PHE A 282 -40.50 14.15 -33.98
C PHE A 282 -39.57 14.11 -35.19
N GLU A 283 -40.13 13.84 -36.38
CA GLU A 283 -39.40 14.06 -37.63
C GLU A 283 -39.15 15.55 -37.84
N VAL A 284 -37.89 15.91 -38.14
CA VAL A 284 -37.52 17.29 -38.46
C VAL A 284 -38.20 17.71 -39.76
N ALA A 285 -38.87 18.86 -39.75
CA ALA A 285 -39.62 19.33 -40.91
C ALA A 285 -38.72 19.43 -42.17
N PRO A 286 -39.15 18.92 -43.34
CA PRO A 286 -38.29 18.83 -44.53
C PRO A 286 -37.71 20.17 -45.00
N HIS A 287 -38.44 21.27 -44.81
CA HIS A 287 -37.98 22.61 -45.18
C HIS A 287 -36.86 23.12 -44.26
N ALA A 288 -36.93 22.85 -42.95
CA ALA A 288 -35.88 23.18 -42.00
C ALA A 288 -34.61 22.34 -42.26
N LEU A 289 -34.78 21.05 -42.51
CA LEU A 289 -33.67 20.15 -42.83
C LEU A 289 -32.94 20.56 -44.12
N ARG A 290 -33.68 20.94 -45.17
CA ARG A 290 -33.10 21.43 -46.43
C ARG A 290 -32.29 22.71 -46.21
N LEU A 291 -32.77 23.61 -45.35
CA LEU A 291 -32.09 24.87 -45.04
C LEU A 291 -30.78 24.63 -44.29
N ILE A 292 -30.78 23.82 -43.23
CA ILE A 292 -29.58 23.52 -42.43
C ILE A 292 -28.52 22.82 -43.29
N LYS A 293 -28.92 21.81 -44.07
CA LYS A 293 -28.01 21.13 -45.01
C LYS A 293 -27.50 22.05 -46.11
N GLY A 294 -28.33 23.01 -46.55
CA GLY A 294 -27.97 24.01 -47.56
C GLY A 294 -26.96 25.05 -47.06
N LEU A 295 -27.06 25.45 -45.79
CA LEU A 295 -26.13 26.41 -45.16
C LEU A 295 -24.73 25.82 -44.94
N ARG A 296 -24.59 24.49 -44.96
CA ARG A 296 -23.31 23.77 -44.76
C ARG A 296 -22.55 24.26 -43.52
N LEU A 297 -23.28 24.50 -42.44
CA LEU A 297 -22.68 24.87 -41.17
C LEU A 297 -21.93 23.68 -40.60
N PRO A 298 -20.74 23.88 -40.02
CA PRO A 298 -19.99 22.80 -39.40
C PRO A 298 -20.63 22.35 -38.06
N LEU A 299 -21.53 23.14 -37.48
CA LEU A 299 -22.20 22.85 -36.21
C LEU A 299 -22.91 21.49 -36.21
N PRO A 300 -22.55 20.57 -35.29
CA PRO A 300 -23.27 19.31 -35.11
C PRO A 300 -24.74 19.53 -34.75
N VAL A 301 -25.63 18.92 -35.52
CA VAL A 301 -27.08 18.90 -35.27
C VAL A 301 -27.51 17.45 -35.14
N MET A 302 -28.07 17.09 -34.00
CA MET A 302 -28.46 15.72 -33.65
C MET A 302 -29.93 15.65 -33.26
N THR A 303 -30.60 14.54 -33.58
CA THR A 303 -31.98 14.26 -33.12
C THR A 303 -31.95 13.35 -31.92
N SER A 304 -32.81 13.60 -30.93
CA SER A 304 -32.94 12.80 -29.72
C SER A 304 -34.40 12.32 -29.56
N PRO A 305 -34.63 11.04 -29.20
CA PRO A 305 -35.96 10.53 -28.90
C PRO A 305 -36.51 11.07 -27.57
N LEU A 306 -35.64 11.56 -26.68
CA LEU A 306 -36.02 12.04 -25.35
C LEU A 306 -36.87 13.30 -25.39
N ASP A 307 -37.79 13.45 -24.43
CA ASP A 307 -38.50 14.71 -24.20
C ASP A 307 -37.57 15.81 -23.67
N THR A 308 -38.07 17.05 -23.56
CA THR A 308 -37.23 18.21 -23.22
C THR A 308 -36.66 18.11 -21.81
N PHE A 309 -37.43 17.58 -20.86
CA PHE A 309 -36.97 17.48 -19.48
C PHE A 309 -35.93 16.37 -19.35
N ALA A 310 -36.18 15.20 -19.93
CA ALA A 310 -35.24 14.09 -19.95
C ALA A 310 -33.91 14.48 -20.63
N ALA A 311 -33.97 15.08 -21.82
CA ALA A 311 -32.78 15.53 -22.56
C ALA A 311 -31.98 16.57 -21.76
N ALA A 312 -32.65 17.57 -21.17
CA ALA A 312 -31.97 18.60 -20.38
C ALA A 312 -31.38 18.07 -19.07
N SER A 313 -32.09 17.17 -18.39
CA SER A 313 -31.64 16.56 -17.15
C SER A 313 -30.38 15.72 -17.37
N VAL A 314 -30.40 14.86 -18.39
CA VAL A 314 -29.25 14.01 -18.73
C VAL A 314 -28.08 14.89 -19.21
N ALA A 315 -28.26 15.77 -20.19
CA ALA A 315 -27.18 16.61 -20.69
C ALA A 315 -26.59 17.55 -19.62
N GLY A 316 -27.41 18.08 -18.72
CA GLY A 316 -26.98 19.00 -17.66
C GLY A 316 -26.31 18.32 -16.46
N SER A 317 -26.47 17.01 -16.28
CA SER A 317 -25.85 16.23 -15.20
C SER A 317 -24.54 15.56 -15.59
N LEU A 318 -24.20 15.53 -16.88
CA LEU A 318 -22.93 15.01 -17.37
C LEU A 318 -21.74 15.78 -16.79
N GLN A 319 -20.69 15.04 -16.46
CA GLN A 319 -19.39 15.58 -16.06
C GLN A 319 -18.34 15.03 -17.03
N GLY A 320 -17.62 15.91 -17.72
CA GLY A 320 -16.63 15.50 -18.70
C GLY A 320 -15.29 15.11 -18.06
N GLY A 321 -14.80 13.91 -18.37
CA GLY A 321 -13.48 13.45 -17.93
C GLY A 321 -12.32 14.08 -18.71
N LEU A 322 -11.08 13.80 -18.26
CA LEU A 322 -9.85 14.17 -18.98
C LEU A 322 -9.30 13.05 -19.87
N GLY A 323 -9.65 11.79 -19.62
CA GLY A 323 -9.04 10.65 -20.32
C GLY A 323 -9.21 10.64 -21.84
N GLN A 324 -10.30 11.22 -22.36
CA GLN A 324 -10.55 11.39 -23.80
C GLN A 324 -10.76 12.86 -24.18
N ALA A 325 -10.26 13.79 -23.36
CA ALA A 325 -10.45 15.22 -23.58
C ALA A 325 -9.70 15.74 -24.81
N SER A 326 -10.18 16.86 -25.37
CA SER A 326 -9.49 17.55 -26.46
C SER A 326 -8.13 18.11 -26.01
N SER A 327 -7.21 18.33 -26.95
CA SER A 327 -5.92 18.97 -26.67
C SER A 327 -6.09 20.33 -25.98
N ARG A 328 -7.13 21.09 -26.34
CA ARG A 328 -7.44 22.37 -25.70
C ARG A 328 -7.75 22.21 -24.22
N LYS A 329 -8.61 21.25 -23.85
CA LYS A 329 -8.98 20.99 -22.45
C LYS A 329 -7.77 20.48 -21.64
N LEU A 330 -6.93 19.63 -22.23
CA LEU A 330 -5.69 19.16 -21.61
C LEU A 330 -4.67 20.30 -21.38
N ASP A 331 -4.46 21.17 -22.36
CA ASP A 331 -3.54 22.30 -22.25
C ASP A 331 -4.01 23.30 -21.18
N VAL A 332 -5.32 23.55 -21.10
CA VAL A 332 -5.90 24.40 -20.06
C VAL A 332 -5.73 23.77 -18.68
N ALA A 333 -5.92 22.45 -18.52
CA ALA A 333 -5.73 21.77 -17.25
C ALA A 333 -4.28 21.91 -16.74
N VAL A 334 -3.30 21.63 -17.62
CA VAL A 334 -1.87 21.75 -17.31
C VAL A 334 -1.50 23.19 -17.01
N THR A 335 -1.89 24.14 -17.87
CA THR A 335 -1.56 25.56 -17.70
C THR A 335 -2.15 26.13 -16.42
N THR A 336 -3.40 25.78 -16.09
CA THR A 336 -4.05 26.23 -14.85
C THR A 336 -3.30 25.74 -13.62
N PHE A 337 -2.85 24.48 -13.63
CA PHE A 337 -2.07 23.95 -12.52
C PHE A 337 -0.70 24.63 -12.43
N GLU A 338 0.04 24.75 -13.54
CA GLU A 338 1.38 25.33 -13.57
C GLU A 338 1.44 26.81 -13.17
N GLN A 339 0.37 27.57 -13.43
CA GLN A 339 0.31 28.99 -13.06
C GLN A 339 0.03 29.21 -11.57
N GLU A 340 -0.62 28.24 -10.91
CA GLU A 340 -1.23 28.44 -9.60
C GLU A 340 -0.59 27.57 -8.51
N ALA A 341 -0.02 26.42 -8.88
CA ALA A 341 0.63 25.50 -7.95
C ALA A 341 2.10 25.84 -7.75
N ASP A 342 2.52 25.88 -6.48
CA ASP A 342 3.94 25.92 -6.12
C ASP A 342 4.52 24.51 -6.17
N VAL A 343 5.00 24.11 -7.35
CA VAL A 343 5.55 22.77 -7.60
C VAL A 343 6.79 22.51 -6.73
N ASP A 344 7.60 23.54 -6.45
CA ASP A 344 8.80 23.41 -5.63
C ASP A 344 8.41 23.14 -4.16
N ALA A 345 7.41 23.85 -3.64
CA ALA A 345 6.89 23.59 -2.30
C ALA A 345 6.22 22.21 -2.19
N LEU A 346 5.51 21.76 -3.23
CA LEU A 346 4.96 20.40 -3.29
C LEU A 346 6.08 19.35 -3.31
N LEU A 347 7.12 19.54 -4.12
CA LEU A 347 8.28 18.66 -4.17
C LEU A 347 9.02 18.62 -2.83
N ALA A 348 9.23 19.76 -2.17
CA ALA A 348 9.82 19.83 -0.84
C ALA A 348 8.97 19.09 0.20
N ALA A 349 7.64 19.16 0.08
CA ALA A 349 6.72 18.39 0.91
C ALA A 349 6.78 16.86 0.65
N LEU A 350 7.36 16.41 -0.48
CA LEU A 350 7.69 15.00 -0.73
C LEU A 350 9.00 14.56 -0.09
N GLU A 351 9.91 15.50 0.22
CA GLU A 351 11.21 15.21 0.86
C GLU A 351 11.09 15.02 2.38
N VAL A 352 9.87 15.08 2.90
CA VAL A 352 9.55 14.84 4.31
C VAL A 352 10.05 13.46 4.75
N GLU A 353 10.55 13.38 5.99
CA GLU A 353 11.03 12.13 6.58
C GLU A 353 10.03 10.98 6.36
N PRO A 354 10.53 9.76 6.07
CA PRO A 354 9.68 8.58 5.91
C PRO A 354 8.71 8.48 7.09
N SER A 355 7.46 8.08 6.81
CA SER A 355 6.51 7.80 7.88
C SER A 355 7.14 6.81 8.87
N GLU A 356 7.06 7.10 10.18
CA GLU A 356 7.42 6.11 11.22
C GLU A 356 6.46 4.92 11.22
N VAL A 357 5.33 5.04 10.50
CA VAL A 357 4.32 4.00 10.36
C VAL A 357 4.85 2.86 9.50
N VAL A 358 4.83 1.65 10.07
CA VAL A 358 5.14 0.40 9.36
C VAL A 358 3.98 -0.56 9.54
N THR A 359 3.16 -0.71 8.51
CA THR A 359 2.04 -1.66 8.54
C THR A 359 2.52 -3.11 8.36
N PRO A 360 1.70 -4.12 8.72
CA PRO A 360 2.08 -5.51 8.53
C PRO A 360 2.38 -5.87 7.07
N ILE A 361 1.56 -5.35 6.14
CA ILE A 361 1.73 -5.59 4.69
C ILE A 361 3.03 -4.95 4.20
N MET A 362 3.37 -3.73 4.64
CA MET A 362 4.65 -3.08 4.29
C MET A 362 5.83 -3.94 4.73
N PHE A 363 5.81 -4.38 5.99
CA PHE A 363 6.88 -5.16 6.58
C PHE A 363 7.06 -6.50 5.87
N GLN A 364 5.97 -7.23 5.65
CA GLN A 364 5.99 -8.52 4.94
C GLN A 364 6.47 -8.36 3.49
N ALA A 365 6.01 -7.32 2.78
CA ALA A 365 6.45 -7.06 1.42
C ALA A 365 7.96 -6.76 1.35
N GLU A 366 8.50 -6.01 2.32
CA GLU A 366 9.93 -5.74 2.43
C GLU A 366 10.74 -6.99 2.75
N LEU A 367 10.25 -7.81 3.67
CA LEU A 367 10.86 -9.08 4.02
C LEU A 367 10.96 -10.01 2.79
N ILE A 368 9.88 -10.10 2.00
CA ILE A 368 9.86 -10.87 0.75
C ILE A 368 10.83 -10.28 -0.27
N GLU A 369 10.88 -8.96 -0.42
CA GLU A 369 11.79 -8.31 -1.36
C GLU A 369 13.27 -8.54 -0.99
N ARG A 370 13.62 -8.44 0.29
CA ARG A 370 14.97 -8.69 0.79
C ARG A 370 15.39 -10.14 0.62
N SER A 371 14.51 -11.09 0.96
CA SER A 371 14.78 -12.53 0.77
C SER A 371 15.05 -12.88 -0.71
N ARG A 372 14.34 -12.25 -1.65
CA ARG A 372 14.56 -12.40 -3.10
C ARG A 372 15.90 -11.86 -3.61
N GLY A 373 16.41 -10.79 -3.01
CA GLY A 373 17.64 -10.11 -3.49
C GLY A 373 18.89 -10.99 -3.43
N ASN A 374 18.95 -11.93 -2.48
CA ASN A 374 20.00 -12.93 -2.34
C ASN A 374 19.37 -14.23 -1.84
N ARG A 375 18.76 -15.00 -2.76
CA ARG A 375 17.99 -16.20 -2.40
C ARG A 375 18.86 -17.20 -1.64
N LYS A 376 18.31 -17.70 -0.53
CA LYS A 376 18.95 -18.67 0.37
C LYS A 376 18.25 -20.02 0.28
N THR A 377 18.99 -21.08 0.58
CA THR A 377 18.47 -22.45 0.61
C THR A 377 17.97 -22.80 2.01
N ILE A 378 16.67 -23.01 2.16
CA ILE A 378 16.03 -23.29 3.46
C ILE A 378 15.49 -24.72 3.49
N VAL A 379 15.81 -25.44 4.57
CA VAL A 379 15.30 -26.80 4.82
C VAL A 379 13.95 -26.74 5.54
N LEU A 380 12.98 -27.52 5.03
CA LEU A 380 11.69 -27.78 5.67
C LEU A 380 11.60 -29.29 5.98
N PRO A 381 11.81 -29.69 7.25
CA PRO A 381 11.91 -31.10 7.63
C PRO A 381 10.60 -31.90 7.61
N GLU A 382 9.44 -31.23 7.49
CA GLU A 382 8.13 -31.79 7.80
C GLU A 382 7.17 -31.81 6.57
N PRO A 383 7.55 -32.34 5.39
CA PRO A 383 6.72 -32.28 4.20
C PRO A 383 5.45 -33.15 4.25
N ASP A 384 5.31 -34.01 5.26
CA ASP A 384 4.07 -34.77 5.51
C ASP A 384 2.94 -33.87 6.04
N ASP A 385 3.25 -32.64 6.48
CA ASP A 385 2.25 -31.64 6.83
C ASP A 385 1.81 -30.85 5.58
N ASP A 386 0.52 -30.93 5.23
CA ASP A 386 -0.05 -30.23 4.08
C ASP A 386 0.22 -28.72 4.09
N ARG A 387 0.37 -28.09 5.27
CA ARG A 387 0.68 -26.65 5.38
C ARG A 387 2.08 -26.34 4.91
N ILE A 388 3.04 -27.23 5.16
CA ILE A 388 4.43 -27.11 4.69
C ILE A 388 4.47 -27.20 3.16
N LEU A 389 3.74 -28.14 2.55
CA LEU A 389 3.67 -28.25 1.09
C LEU A 389 2.99 -27.03 0.45
N ARG A 390 1.89 -26.54 1.05
CA ARG A 390 1.21 -25.31 0.60
C ARG A 390 2.13 -24.10 0.69
N ALA A 391 2.88 -23.97 1.79
CA ALA A 391 3.85 -22.90 1.95
C ALA A 391 4.99 -23.03 0.93
N ALA A 392 5.48 -24.25 0.66
CA ALA A 392 6.54 -24.50 -0.30
C ALA A 392 6.16 -24.04 -1.71
N ASP A 393 4.94 -24.34 -2.17
CA ASP A 393 4.39 -23.83 -3.43
C ASP A 393 4.35 -22.30 -3.47
N VAL A 394 3.87 -21.64 -2.41
CA VAL A 394 3.85 -20.17 -2.32
C VAL A 394 5.26 -19.57 -2.35
N ILE A 395 6.19 -20.15 -1.59
CA ILE A 395 7.59 -19.72 -1.50
C ILE A 395 8.28 -19.85 -2.86
N ALA A 396 8.06 -20.96 -3.57
CA ALA A 396 8.61 -21.20 -4.90
C ALA A 396 8.03 -20.21 -5.92
N ARG A 397 6.69 -20.07 -5.97
CA ARG A 397 6.01 -19.13 -6.90
C ARG A 397 6.42 -17.68 -6.68
N ARG A 398 6.62 -17.26 -5.43
CA ARG A 398 7.04 -15.89 -5.07
C ARG A 398 8.56 -15.69 -5.14
N GLY A 399 9.34 -16.77 -5.33
CA GLY A 399 10.80 -16.73 -5.42
C GLY A 399 11.51 -16.37 -4.10
N ILE A 400 10.88 -16.62 -2.95
CA ILE A 400 11.37 -16.18 -1.62
C ILE A 400 12.68 -16.87 -1.24
N ALA A 401 12.75 -18.19 -1.42
CA ALA A 401 13.91 -19.03 -1.06
C ALA A 401 14.00 -20.23 -2.00
N ASP A 402 15.15 -20.87 -2.07
CA ASP A 402 15.28 -22.23 -2.60
C ASP A 402 14.98 -23.23 -1.47
N LEU A 403 14.28 -24.33 -1.77
CA LEU A 403 13.75 -25.21 -0.74
C LEU A 403 14.33 -26.62 -0.82
N ILE A 404 14.63 -27.17 0.37
CA ILE A 404 14.91 -28.59 0.57
C ILE A 404 13.82 -29.18 1.46
N LEU A 405 13.10 -30.19 0.98
CA LEU A 405 12.10 -30.94 1.73
C LEU A 405 12.70 -32.28 2.18
N LEU A 406 12.57 -32.65 3.46
CA LEU A 406 13.10 -33.92 3.96
C LEU A 406 12.04 -35.03 3.94
N GLY A 407 12.17 -35.99 3.05
CA GLY A 407 11.21 -37.09 2.91
C GLY A 407 11.43 -37.96 1.68
N ASP A 408 10.59 -38.97 1.50
CA ASP A 408 10.59 -39.81 0.30
C ASP A 408 10.06 -39.02 -0.91
N GLU A 409 10.82 -39.01 -2.01
CA GLU A 409 10.50 -38.18 -3.17
C GLU A 409 9.16 -38.54 -3.82
N ALA A 410 8.86 -39.84 -3.95
CA ALA A 410 7.61 -40.29 -4.57
C ALA A 410 6.40 -39.88 -3.71
N THR A 411 6.49 -40.05 -2.40
CA THR A 411 5.43 -39.73 -1.44
C THR A 411 5.16 -38.23 -1.38
N VAL A 412 6.20 -37.41 -1.22
CA VAL A 412 6.08 -35.94 -1.13
C VAL A 412 5.51 -35.35 -2.42
N ARG A 413 6.00 -35.78 -3.59
CA ARG A 413 5.50 -35.27 -4.87
C ARG A 413 4.07 -35.75 -5.18
N ALA A 414 3.72 -36.99 -4.82
CA ALA A 414 2.35 -37.48 -4.96
C ALA A 414 1.38 -36.65 -4.12
N ARG A 415 1.74 -36.38 -2.85
CA ARG A 415 0.90 -35.56 -1.96
C ARG A 415 0.73 -34.13 -2.47
N ALA A 416 1.79 -33.51 -2.97
CA ALA A 416 1.71 -32.18 -3.56
C ALA A 416 0.79 -32.14 -4.80
N ALA A 417 0.86 -33.17 -5.66
CA ALA A 417 0.00 -33.28 -6.83
C ALA A 417 -1.49 -33.47 -6.46
N GLU A 418 -1.80 -34.26 -5.43
CA GLU A 418 -3.17 -34.40 -4.91
C GLU A 418 -3.75 -33.06 -4.43
N LEU A 419 -2.90 -32.20 -3.86
CA LEU A 419 -3.28 -30.86 -3.37
C LEU A 419 -3.29 -29.79 -4.47
N GLY A 420 -2.86 -30.11 -5.70
CA GLY A 420 -2.75 -29.17 -6.81
C GLY A 420 -1.62 -28.13 -6.65
N LEU A 421 -0.52 -28.52 -5.99
CA LEU A 421 0.61 -27.65 -5.65
C LEU A 421 1.81 -27.88 -6.57
N ASP A 422 2.55 -26.82 -6.93
CA ASP A 422 3.80 -26.92 -7.70
C ASP A 422 5.03 -26.80 -6.79
N ILE A 423 5.66 -27.95 -6.54
CA ILE A 423 6.94 -28.05 -5.81
C ILE A 423 8.09 -28.53 -6.71
N SER A 424 7.96 -28.37 -8.02
CA SER A 424 8.97 -28.85 -9.00
C SER A 424 10.36 -28.25 -8.77
N ALA A 425 10.42 -26.99 -8.31
CA ALA A 425 11.66 -26.28 -7.98
C ALA A 425 12.29 -26.72 -6.64
N ALA A 426 11.56 -27.42 -5.76
CA ALA A 426 12.08 -27.88 -4.48
C ALA A 426 12.88 -29.19 -4.63
N ARG A 427 14.01 -29.27 -3.92
CA ARG A 427 14.80 -30.51 -3.81
C ARG A 427 14.19 -31.38 -2.70
N VAL A 428 13.80 -32.61 -3.02
CA VAL A 428 13.37 -33.58 -2.00
C VAL A 428 14.55 -34.49 -1.65
N VAL A 429 14.85 -34.65 -0.36
CA VAL A 429 16.00 -35.43 0.12
C VAL A 429 15.53 -36.39 1.20
N PRO A 430 15.71 -37.71 1.04
CA PRO A 430 15.38 -38.66 2.08
C PRO A 430 16.47 -38.68 3.16
N THR A 431 16.08 -38.84 4.42
CA THR A 431 17.02 -38.84 5.56
C THR A 431 17.87 -40.11 5.66
N ASP A 432 17.53 -41.15 4.90
CA ASP A 432 18.27 -42.41 4.80
C ASP A 432 19.24 -42.44 3.60
N SER A 433 19.44 -41.30 2.91
CA SER A 433 20.42 -41.17 1.83
C SER A 433 21.81 -41.64 2.32
N PRO A 434 22.39 -42.72 1.77
CA PRO A 434 23.59 -43.34 2.33
C PRO A 434 24.80 -42.40 2.40
N GLU A 435 24.97 -41.55 1.39
CA GLU A 435 26.08 -40.59 1.32
C GLU A 435 25.96 -39.47 2.36
N LEU A 436 24.78 -38.85 2.46
CA LEU A 436 24.54 -37.75 3.39
C LEU A 436 24.47 -38.25 4.84
N LEU A 437 23.84 -39.40 5.07
CA LEU A 437 23.74 -39.99 6.40
C LEU A 437 25.12 -40.30 6.98
N GLU A 438 26.01 -40.91 6.20
CA GLU A 438 27.37 -41.21 6.65
C GLU A 438 28.16 -39.91 6.93
N LYS A 439 28.13 -38.97 5.99
CA LYS A 439 28.78 -37.65 6.11
C LYS A 439 28.34 -36.93 7.40
N TYR A 440 27.03 -36.91 7.67
CA TYR A 440 26.48 -36.23 8.84
C TYR A 440 26.71 -36.99 10.14
N ALA A 441 26.65 -38.32 10.13
CA ALA A 441 26.93 -39.14 11.30
C ALA A 441 28.39 -39.00 11.76
N GLU A 442 29.35 -38.99 10.84
CA GLU A 442 30.77 -38.78 11.15
C GLU A 442 31.01 -37.42 11.84
N GLU A 443 30.44 -36.34 11.27
CA GLU A 443 30.57 -35.00 11.85
C GLU A 443 29.83 -34.89 13.19
N PHE A 444 28.63 -35.45 13.33
CA PHE A 444 27.90 -35.42 14.59
C PHE A 444 28.64 -36.17 15.71
N ALA A 445 29.18 -37.35 15.41
CA ALA A 445 30.04 -38.09 16.34
C ALA A 445 31.26 -37.25 16.76
N ARG A 446 31.90 -36.54 15.82
CA ARG A 446 33.03 -35.64 16.11
C ARG A 446 32.61 -34.49 17.02
N LEU A 447 31.50 -33.81 16.74
CA LEU A 447 30.97 -32.71 17.55
C LEU A 447 30.60 -33.15 18.98
N ARG A 448 30.12 -34.40 19.11
CA ARG A 448 29.63 -34.99 20.37
C ARG A 448 30.60 -35.97 21.02
N ALA A 449 31.84 -36.06 20.55
CA ALA A 449 32.86 -36.97 21.08
C ALA A 449 33.09 -36.80 22.59
N LYS A 450 33.03 -35.56 23.10
CA LYS A 450 33.16 -35.25 24.55
C LYS A 450 32.04 -35.85 25.40
N LYS A 451 30.91 -36.22 24.80
CA LYS A 451 29.77 -36.88 25.45
C LYS A 451 29.75 -38.39 25.19
N GLY A 452 30.75 -38.93 24.49
CA GLY A 452 30.90 -40.36 24.24
C GLY A 452 30.00 -40.92 23.14
N VAL A 453 29.44 -40.08 22.27
CA VAL A 453 28.59 -40.53 21.15
C VAL A 453 29.44 -41.32 20.15
N THR A 454 29.07 -42.58 19.91
CA THR A 454 29.74 -43.43 18.90
C THR A 454 29.21 -43.12 17.49
N LEU A 455 29.93 -43.54 16.46
CA LEU A 455 29.48 -43.38 15.07
C LEU A 455 28.15 -44.12 14.80
N GLU A 456 27.96 -45.30 15.41
CA GLU A 456 26.72 -46.07 15.28
C GLU A 456 25.52 -45.32 15.89
N GLN A 457 25.68 -44.78 17.10
CA GLN A 457 24.67 -43.92 17.74
C GLN A 457 24.42 -42.64 16.94
N ALA A 458 25.46 -42.08 16.32
CA ALA A 458 25.33 -40.90 15.48
C ALA A 458 24.50 -41.20 14.22
N ARG A 459 24.68 -42.37 13.58
CA ARG A 459 23.85 -42.78 12.43
C ARG A 459 22.38 -42.87 12.81
N GLU A 460 22.06 -43.51 13.94
CA GLU A 460 20.66 -43.60 14.40
C GLU A 460 20.08 -42.21 14.69
N GLN A 461 20.83 -41.35 15.38
CA GLN A 461 20.34 -40.04 15.80
C GLN A 461 20.13 -39.07 14.62
N VAL A 462 21.01 -39.12 13.61
CA VAL A 462 20.97 -38.22 12.45
C VAL A 462 19.83 -38.54 11.49
N GLN A 463 19.27 -39.76 11.51
CA GLN A 463 18.08 -40.09 10.70
C GLN A 463 16.83 -39.29 11.09
N ASP A 464 16.78 -38.77 12.32
CA ASP A 464 15.73 -37.85 12.75
C ASP A 464 15.75 -36.57 11.91
N VAL A 465 14.58 -36.19 11.38
CA VAL A 465 14.45 -35.07 10.42
C VAL A 465 15.00 -33.74 10.96
N SER A 466 14.85 -33.48 12.27
CA SER A 466 15.35 -32.25 12.90
C SER A 466 16.87 -32.28 13.03
N TYR A 467 17.48 -33.43 13.37
CA TYR A 467 18.93 -33.58 13.38
C TYR A 467 19.52 -33.53 11.97
N PHE A 468 18.91 -34.22 11.01
CA PHE A 468 19.35 -34.24 9.61
C PHE A 468 19.36 -32.83 9.01
N GLY A 469 18.25 -32.09 9.16
CA GLY A 469 18.13 -30.72 8.69
C GLY A 469 19.13 -29.77 9.38
N THR A 470 19.33 -29.93 10.69
CA THR A 470 20.35 -29.14 11.42
C THR A 470 21.77 -29.43 10.93
N MET A 471 22.07 -30.68 10.60
CA MET A 471 23.37 -31.07 10.01
C MET A 471 23.56 -30.50 8.61
N MET A 472 22.51 -30.44 7.78
CA MET A 472 22.57 -29.76 6.48
C MET A 472 22.99 -28.30 6.64
N VAL A 473 22.38 -27.58 7.58
CA VAL A 473 22.72 -26.19 7.89
C VAL A 473 24.16 -26.09 8.40
N HIS A 474 24.56 -26.93 9.35
CA HIS A 474 25.92 -26.97 9.89
C HIS A 474 26.99 -27.18 8.82
N MET A 475 26.76 -28.14 7.92
CA MET A 475 27.70 -28.52 6.85
C MET A 475 27.68 -27.57 5.65
N GLY A 476 26.75 -26.62 5.60
CA GLY A 476 26.61 -25.67 4.48
C GLY A 476 25.91 -26.26 3.25
N ASP A 477 25.23 -27.40 3.41
CA ASP A 477 24.36 -27.97 2.38
C ASP A 477 23.01 -27.23 2.32
N ALA A 478 22.72 -26.41 3.34
CA ALA A 478 21.65 -25.42 3.39
C ALA A 478 22.09 -24.18 4.18
N ASP A 479 21.41 -23.06 3.96
CA ASP A 479 21.68 -21.78 4.63
C ASP A 479 20.90 -21.62 5.94
N GLY A 480 19.75 -22.29 6.08
CA GLY A 480 18.94 -22.27 7.30
C GLY A 480 17.86 -23.36 7.33
N MET A 481 17.16 -23.48 8.45
CA MET A 481 16.09 -24.47 8.65
C MET A 481 14.88 -23.86 9.34
N VAL A 482 13.69 -24.28 8.94
CA VAL A 482 12.41 -23.96 9.61
C VAL A 482 11.66 -25.26 9.88
N SER A 483 11.32 -25.53 11.15
CA SER A 483 10.65 -26.75 11.61
C SER A 483 9.70 -26.45 12.76
N GLY A 484 8.86 -27.41 13.19
CA GLY A 484 7.99 -27.29 14.37
C GLY A 484 6.50 -27.28 14.07
N ALA A 485 6.09 -27.37 12.80
CA ALA A 485 4.69 -27.49 12.42
C ALA A 485 4.08 -28.82 12.92
N ALA A 486 4.88 -29.89 12.94
CA ALA A 486 4.50 -31.21 13.42
C ALA A 486 5.21 -31.61 14.73
N HIS A 487 6.37 -31.03 15.04
CA HIS A 487 7.18 -31.39 16.20
C HIS A 487 7.00 -30.45 17.41
N THR A 488 7.62 -30.81 18.54
CA THR A 488 7.70 -29.91 19.72
C THR A 488 8.83 -28.91 19.55
N THR A 489 8.70 -27.70 20.10
CA THR A 489 9.79 -26.71 20.15
C THR A 489 11.10 -27.33 20.66
N ALA A 490 11.05 -28.16 21.71
CA ALA A 490 12.23 -28.86 22.22
C ALA A 490 12.90 -29.76 21.16
N HIS A 491 12.12 -30.48 20.35
CA HIS A 491 12.63 -31.35 19.28
C HIS A 491 13.29 -30.53 18.15
N THR A 492 12.80 -29.33 17.85
CA THR A 492 13.42 -28.40 16.88
C THR A 492 14.70 -27.75 17.41
N ILE A 493 14.70 -27.25 18.65
CA ILE A 493 15.80 -26.39 19.16
C ILE A 493 16.98 -27.17 19.74
N VAL A 494 16.73 -28.35 20.33
CA VAL A 494 17.79 -29.14 20.98
C VAL A 494 18.91 -29.53 20.00
N PRO A 495 18.63 -30.01 18.77
CA PRO A 495 19.67 -30.27 17.78
C PRO A 495 20.51 -29.03 17.47
N SER A 496 19.86 -27.86 17.34
CA SER A 496 20.52 -26.58 17.06
C SER A 496 21.51 -26.21 18.17
N PHE A 497 21.18 -26.45 19.44
CA PHE A 497 22.10 -26.22 20.56
C PHE A 497 23.27 -27.21 20.60
N GLN A 498 23.05 -28.45 20.17
CA GLN A 498 24.10 -29.47 20.16
C GLN A 498 25.09 -29.28 19.02
N ILE A 499 24.60 -28.84 17.86
CA ILE A 499 25.34 -28.82 16.59
C ILE A 499 25.83 -27.40 16.25
N ILE A 500 24.90 -26.46 16.07
CA ILE A 500 25.18 -25.09 15.60
C ILE A 500 25.84 -24.23 16.68
N LYS A 501 25.36 -24.34 17.93
CA LYS A 501 25.82 -23.58 19.11
C LYS A 501 25.63 -22.06 19.00
N THR A 502 25.92 -21.36 20.09
CA THR A 502 25.83 -19.90 20.16
C THR A 502 26.96 -19.21 19.39
N LYS A 503 26.69 -17.98 18.93
CA LYS A 503 27.69 -17.07 18.39
C LYS A 503 28.75 -16.72 19.44
N PRO A 504 30.00 -16.44 19.03
CA PRO A 504 31.00 -15.90 19.95
C PRO A 504 30.48 -14.63 20.63
N GLY A 505 30.64 -14.54 21.96
CA GLY A 505 30.17 -13.39 22.74
C GLY A 505 28.74 -13.53 23.29
N THR A 506 27.95 -14.51 22.83
CA THR A 506 26.61 -14.78 23.32
C THR A 506 26.58 -16.03 24.19
N SER A 507 26.13 -15.91 25.44
CA SER A 507 26.09 -17.03 26.39
C SER A 507 24.85 -17.93 26.23
N ILE A 508 23.79 -17.43 25.58
CA ILE A 508 22.49 -18.08 25.52
C ILE A 508 21.77 -17.84 24.19
N VAL A 509 21.07 -18.87 23.68
CA VAL A 509 20.14 -18.68 22.56
C VAL A 509 18.80 -18.24 23.13
N SER A 510 18.19 -17.25 22.51
CA SER A 510 16.84 -16.79 22.89
C SER A 510 15.95 -16.67 21.67
N SER A 511 14.74 -16.18 21.89
CA SER A 511 13.74 -16.00 20.84
C SER A 511 13.21 -14.58 20.84
N VAL A 512 12.77 -14.10 19.68
CA VAL A 512 11.93 -12.89 19.59
C VAL A 512 10.66 -13.19 18.79
N PHE A 513 9.60 -12.47 19.10
CA PHE A 513 8.47 -12.30 18.20
C PHE A 513 8.50 -10.90 17.60
N LEU A 514 8.32 -10.83 16.29
CA LEU A 514 8.02 -9.57 15.61
C LEU A 514 6.50 -9.39 15.64
N MET A 515 6.05 -8.45 16.47
CA MET A 515 4.66 -8.09 16.67
C MET A 515 4.31 -6.96 15.70
N LEU A 516 3.63 -7.30 14.61
CA LEU A 516 3.15 -6.35 13.61
C LEU A 516 1.78 -5.82 14.05
N LEU A 517 1.78 -4.61 14.63
CA LEU A 517 0.56 -3.85 14.89
C LEU A 517 0.15 -3.12 13.61
N GLU A 518 -1.02 -2.46 13.64
CA GLU A 518 -1.55 -1.73 12.48
C GLU A 518 -0.60 -0.66 11.95
N ASP A 519 0.14 -0.01 12.85
CA ASP A 519 0.98 1.15 12.55
C ASP A 519 2.48 0.96 12.80
N ARG A 520 2.91 -0.14 13.43
CA ARG A 520 4.33 -0.32 13.81
C ARG A 520 4.71 -1.77 14.07
N VAL A 521 6.01 -2.02 14.09
CA VAL A 521 6.61 -3.31 14.45
C VAL A 521 7.27 -3.22 15.83
N LEU A 522 6.88 -4.12 16.73
CA LEU A 522 7.53 -4.27 18.04
C LEU A 522 8.26 -5.62 18.09
N VAL A 523 9.35 -5.68 18.86
CA VAL A 523 10.14 -6.90 19.06
C VAL A 523 9.98 -7.34 20.50
N TYR A 524 9.39 -8.51 20.73
CA TYR A 524 9.17 -9.07 22.06
C TYR A 524 10.22 -10.14 22.34
N GLY A 525 11.12 -9.82 23.26
CA GLY A 525 12.30 -10.59 23.63
C GLY A 525 12.03 -11.66 24.69
N ASP A 526 12.44 -12.86 24.30
CA ASP A 526 12.37 -14.18 24.92
C ASP A 526 11.02 -14.66 25.45
N CYS A 527 10.14 -14.96 24.50
CA CYS A 527 8.79 -15.47 24.78
C CYS A 527 8.63 -16.99 24.57
N ALA A 528 9.70 -17.71 24.20
CA ALA A 528 9.60 -19.14 23.86
C ALA A 528 10.71 -20.04 24.43
N VAL A 529 11.91 -19.54 24.78
CA VAL A 529 13.06 -20.43 25.01
C VAL A 529 13.47 -20.50 26.47
N ASN A 530 13.79 -19.39 27.14
CA ASN A 530 14.42 -19.44 28.46
C ASN A 530 13.42 -19.19 29.60
N PRO A 531 13.13 -20.19 30.48
CA PRO A 531 12.13 -20.07 31.53
C PRO A 531 12.38 -18.95 32.54
N ASP A 532 13.60 -18.85 33.05
CA ASP A 532 14.02 -17.87 34.07
C ASP A 532 15.50 -17.49 33.83
N PRO A 533 15.77 -16.50 32.96
CA PRO A 533 17.13 -16.08 32.65
C PRO A 533 17.76 -15.31 33.83
N THR A 534 19.08 -15.45 34.01
CA THR A 534 19.88 -14.62 34.94
C THR A 534 20.02 -13.18 34.42
N ALA A 535 20.54 -12.26 35.24
CA ALA A 535 20.76 -10.86 34.82
C ALA A 535 21.70 -10.77 33.60
N GLU A 536 22.78 -11.54 33.56
CA GLU A 536 23.71 -11.59 32.44
C GLU A 536 23.07 -12.16 31.18
N GLN A 537 22.27 -13.22 31.33
CA GLN A 537 21.54 -13.81 30.21
C GLN A 537 20.50 -12.84 29.67
N LEU A 538 19.77 -12.13 30.55
CA LEU A 538 18.79 -11.13 30.17
C LEU A 538 19.43 -9.95 29.42
N ALA A 539 20.64 -9.55 29.81
CA ALA A 539 21.42 -8.56 29.08
C ALA A 539 21.83 -9.05 27.69
N ASP A 540 22.31 -10.30 27.56
CA ASP A 540 22.63 -10.91 26.26
C ASP A 540 21.39 -11.04 25.35
N ILE A 541 20.22 -11.34 25.93
CA ILE A 541 18.92 -11.37 25.24
C ILE A 541 18.57 -9.98 24.70
N ALA A 542 18.74 -8.94 25.51
CA ALA A 542 18.45 -7.56 25.13
C ALA A 542 19.30 -7.10 23.93
N ILE A 543 20.62 -7.36 23.99
CA ILE A 543 21.56 -7.01 22.91
C ILE A 543 21.22 -7.79 21.64
N SER A 544 20.99 -9.11 21.74
CA SER A 544 20.62 -9.93 20.58
C SER A 544 19.29 -9.48 19.95
N SER A 545 18.32 -9.09 20.79
CA SER A 545 17.02 -8.60 20.32
C SER A 545 17.14 -7.26 19.62
N ALA A 546 18.02 -6.38 20.09
CA ALA A 546 18.34 -5.11 19.43
C ALA A 546 19.04 -5.31 18.09
N GLU A 547 19.98 -6.26 18.00
CA GLU A 547 20.61 -6.63 16.72
C GLU A 547 19.58 -7.19 15.74
N THR A 548 18.69 -8.07 16.21
CA THR A 548 17.60 -8.63 15.40
C THR A 548 16.66 -7.51 14.93
N ALA A 549 16.29 -6.57 15.80
CA ALA A 549 15.47 -5.41 15.43
C ALA A 549 16.12 -4.61 14.28
N ARG A 550 17.42 -4.26 14.42
CA ARG A 550 18.17 -3.55 13.37
C ARG A 550 18.21 -4.34 12.07
N GLN A 551 18.42 -5.65 12.14
CA GLN A 551 18.43 -6.53 10.98
C GLN A 551 17.11 -6.44 10.20
N PHE A 552 15.99 -6.22 10.87
CA PHE A 552 14.66 -6.05 10.27
C PHE A 552 14.23 -4.58 10.10
N GLY A 553 15.17 -3.63 10.11
CA GLY A 553 14.91 -2.23 9.80
C GLY A 553 14.27 -1.43 10.95
N VAL A 554 14.26 -1.98 12.16
CA VAL A 554 13.71 -1.33 13.35
C VAL A 554 14.86 -0.78 14.20
N GLU A 555 14.96 0.54 14.32
CA GLU A 555 15.98 1.18 15.18
C GLU A 555 15.64 0.93 16.67
N PRO A 556 16.47 0.21 17.43
CA PRO A 556 16.07 -0.35 18.71
C PRO A 556 16.06 0.68 19.84
N ARG A 557 14.93 0.76 20.54
CA ARG A 557 14.73 1.41 21.83
C ARG A 557 14.26 0.35 22.82
N VAL A 558 15.19 -0.10 23.66
CA VAL A 558 15.06 -1.32 24.46
C VAL A 558 14.48 -1.02 25.84
N ALA A 559 13.29 -1.56 26.12
CA ALA A 559 12.67 -1.56 27.43
C ALA A 559 12.93 -2.89 28.14
N MET A 560 13.66 -2.85 29.25
CA MET A 560 13.85 -4.00 30.13
C MET A 560 12.67 -4.06 31.11
N LEU A 561 11.72 -4.96 30.83
CA LEU A 561 10.41 -4.95 31.49
C LEU A 561 10.46 -5.47 32.92
N SER A 562 9.67 -4.83 33.78
CA SER A 562 9.42 -5.26 35.15
C SER A 562 8.05 -4.78 35.63
N PHE A 563 7.59 -5.27 36.78
CA PHE A 563 6.39 -4.75 37.42
C PHE A 563 6.59 -3.40 38.13
N SER A 564 7.82 -2.86 38.13
CA SER A 564 8.17 -1.54 38.68
C SER A 564 8.98 -0.70 37.71
N THR A 565 8.90 0.63 37.86
CA THR A 565 9.66 1.60 37.06
C THR A 565 10.68 2.34 37.93
N GLY A 566 11.91 2.44 37.44
CA GLY A 566 13.00 3.19 38.07
C GLY A 566 13.47 2.57 39.40
N THR A 567 13.67 3.41 40.41
CA THR A 567 14.24 3.00 41.71
C THR A 567 13.20 2.68 42.78
N SER A 568 11.91 2.82 42.46
CA SER A 568 10.82 2.72 43.44
C SER A 568 10.50 1.28 43.89
N GLY A 569 10.71 0.30 43.00
CA GLY A 569 10.46 -1.12 43.27
C GLY A 569 11.63 -1.80 43.99
N LYS A 570 11.28 -2.73 44.88
CA LYS A 570 12.22 -3.63 45.57
C LYS A 570 11.79 -5.07 45.35
N GLY A 571 12.75 -5.98 45.20
CA GLY A 571 12.50 -7.41 45.05
C GLY A 571 13.45 -8.03 44.05
N ALA A 572 13.68 -9.33 44.18
CA ALA A 572 14.66 -10.07 43.39
C ALA A 572 14.46 -9.89 41.87
N ASP A 573 13.21 -9.90 41.38
CA ASP A 573 12.94 -9.72 39.95
C ASP A 573 13.23 -8.29 39.46
N VAL A 574 13.00 -7.28 40.29
CA VAL A 574 13.32 -5.88 39.95
C VAL A 574 14.83 -5.65 39.99
N ASP A 575 15.51 -6.24 40.98
CA ASP A 575 16.96 -6.15 41.13
C ASP A 575 17.67 -6.87 39.97
N LYS A 576 17.17 -8.05 39.56
CA LYS A 576 17.63 -8.79 38.37
C LYS A 576 17.56 -7.96 37.09
N VAL A 577 16.42 -7.31 36.83
CA VAL A 577 16.24 -6.47 35.63
C VAL A 577 17.11 -5.22 35.69
N ARG A 578 17.32 -4.65 36.88
CA ARG A 578 18.21 -3.50 37.07
C ARG A 578 19.66 -3.85 36.77
N GLU A 579 20.15 -4.94 37.35
CA GLU A 579 21.50 -5.46 37.10
C GLU A 579 21.69 -5.79 35.61
N ALA A 580 20.71 -6.44 34.97
CA ALA A 580 20.74 -6.70 33.53
C ALA A 580 20.84 -5.39 32.72
N THR A 581 20.10 -4.35 33.10
CA THR A 581 20.12 -3.04 32.41
C THR A 581 21.49 -2.37 32.52
N GLU A 582 22.13 -2.45 33.68
CA GLU A 582 23.49 -1.94 33.89
C GLU A 582 24.50 -2.70 33.01
N ILE A 583 24.40 -4.02 32.94
CA ILE A 583 25.24 -4.86 32.08
C ILE A 583 25.06 -4.49 30.60
N VAL A 584 23.83 -4.22 30.13
CA VAL A 584 23.60 -3.76 28.74
C VAL A 584 24.30 -2.44 28.49
N ARG A 585 24.20 -1.46 29.40
CA ARG A 585 24.86 -0.16 29.27
C ARG A 585 26.39 -0.26 29.23
N GLU A 586 26.96 -1.23 29.94
CA GLU A 586 28.40 -1.50 29.91
C GLU A 586 28.85 -2.19 28.61
N LYS A 587 28.10 -3.18 28.14
CA LYS A 587 28.46 -3.98 26.96
C LYS A 587 28.14 -3.29 25.63
N ALA A 588 27.08 -2.48 25.58
CA ALA A 588 26.57 -1.81 24.39
C ALA A 588 26.16 -0.36 24.72
N PRO A 589 27.12 0.54 25.00
CA PRO A 589 26.85 1.90 25.46
C PRO A 589 26.11 2.77 24.44
N GLU A 590 26.12 2.41 23.16
CA GLU A 590 25.36 3.07 22.09
C GLU A 590 23.89 2.68 22.02
N LEU A 591 23.49 1.62 22.72
CA LEU A 591 22.12 1.10 22.69
C LEU A 591 21.22 1.90 23.64
N ALA A 592 20.17 2.50 23.10
CA ALA A 592 19.14 3.16 23.89
C ALA A 592 18.39 2.11 24.74
N VAL A 593 18.66 2.08 26.05
CA VAL A 593 18.08 1.11 26.98
C VAL A 593 17.58 1.77 28.27
N GLU A 594 16.35 1.40 28.65
CA GLU A 594 15.73 1.82 29.91
C GLU A 594 15.18 0.62 30.68
N GLY A 595 15.40 0.62 31.98
CA GLY A 595 15.09 -0.52 32.82
C GLY A 595 15.49 -0.31 34.28
N PRO A 596 14.78 -0.95 35.24
CA PRO A 596 13.51 -1.65 35.06
C PRO A 596 12.37 -0.66 34.72
N ILE A 597 11.49 -1.04 33.79
CA ILE A 597 10.35 -0.21 33.36
C ILE A 597 9.07 -1.03 33.21
N GLN A 598 7.93 -0.45 33.60
CA GLN A 598 6.62 -1.07 33.35
C GLN A 598 6.19 -0.91 31.89
N TYR A 599 5.40 -1.85 31.39
CA TYR A 599 4.95 -1.85 30.00
C TYR A 599 4.19 -0.56 29.62
N ASP A 600 3.34 -0.04 30.51
CA ASP A 600 2.61 1.22 30.27
C ASP A 600 3.57 2.42 30.11
N ALA A 601 4.59 2.52 30.97
CA ALA A 601 5.63 3.54 30.86
C ALA A 601 6.54 3.35 29.63
N ALA A 602 6.70 2.13 29.14
CA ALA A 602 7.51 1.84 27.97
C ALA A 602 6.82 2.24 26.65
N ILE A 603 5.49 2.11 26.57
CA ILE A 603 4.73 2.31 25.32
C ILE A 603 3.90 3.60 25.26
N ASP A 604 3.44 4.14 26.39
CA ASP A 604 2.56 5.32 26.42
C ASP A 604 3.37 6.59 26.78
N PRO A 605 3.50 7.57 25.86
CA PRO A 605 4.22 8.82 26.13
C PRO A 605 3.70 9.63 27.32
N THR A 606 2.39 9.59 27.57
CA THR A 606 1.73 10.30 28.67
C THR A 606 2.07 9.67 30.02
N VAL A 607 2.15 8.35 30.08
CA VAL A 607 2.58 7.62 31.28
C VAL A 607 4.09 7.78 31.49
N ALA A 608 4.87 7.68 30.41
CA ALA A 608 6.31 7.88 30.42
C ALA A 608 6.72 9.25 30.99
N ALA A 609 6.05 10.32 30.55
CA ALA A 609 6.30 11.68 31.05
C ALA A 609 6.13 11.81 32.58
N LYS A 610 5.32 10.94 33.21
CA LYS A 610 5.12 10.91 34.66
C LYS A 610 6.07 9.95 35.37
N LYS A 611 6.29 8.75 34.83
CA LYS A 611 7.03 7.66 35.50
C LYS A 611 8.53 7.64 35.20
N ALA A 612 8.95 8.12 34.03
CA ALA A 612 10.34 8.13 33.57
C ALA A 612 10.65 9.41 32.74
N PRO A 613 10.54 10.60 33.34
CA PRO A 613 10.74 11.86 32.62
C PRO A 613 12.17 11.98 32.09
N GLY A 614 12.31 12.38 30.83
CA GLY A 614 13.61 12.60 30.17
C GLY A 614 14.29 11.34 29.62
N SER A 615 13.67 10.17 29.74
CA SER A 615 14.16 8.95 29.10
C SER A 615 13.97 9.00 27.58
N GLU A 616 14.99 8.60 26.82
CA GLU A 616 14.93 8.50 25.35
C GLU A 616 14.15 7.26 24.87
N VAL A 617 13.87 6.33 25.78
CA VAL A 617 13.19 5.05 25.51
C VAL A 617 11.76 5.04 26.02
N ALA A 618 11.48 5.60 27.20
CA ALA A 618 10.15 5.54 27.79
C ALA A 618 9.08 6.21 26.90
N GLY A 619 7.96 5.53 26.69
CA GLY A 619 6.88 5.94 25.79
C GLY A 619 7.19 5.80 24.30
N ARG A 620 8.39 5.30 23.95
CA ARG A 620 8.87 5.17 22.57
C ARG A 620 9.53 3.82 22.32
N ALA A 621 9.46 2.89 23.28
CA ALA A 621 10.11 1.59 23.18
C ALA A 621 9.50 0.76 22.06
N ASN A 622 10.36 0.06 21.32
CA ASN A 622 9.96 -0.88 20.27
C ASN A 622 10.62 -2.26 20.41
N VAL A 623 11.53 -2.42 21.37
CA VAL A 623 12.09 -3.72 21.77
C VAL A 623 11.79 -3.94 23.25
N PHE A 624 11.05 -4.99 23.57
CA PHE A 624 10.53 -5.26 24.90
C PHE A 624 11.12 -6.57 25.42
N ILE A 625 11.97 -6.49 26.44
CA ILE A 625 12.64 -7.67 27.00
C ILE A 625 11.89 -8.11 28.25
N PHE A 626 11.25 -9.27 28.18
CA PHE A 626 10.49 -9.82 29.30
C PHE A 626 11.42 -10.45 30.34
N PRO A 627 11.10 -10.36 31.64
CA PRO A 627 11.99 -10.84 32.71
C PRO A 627 12.04 -12.37 32.85
N ASP A 628 11.06 -13.07 32.28
CA ASP A 628 10.89 -14.53 32.32
C ASP A 628 9.91 -15.01 31.22
N LEU A 629 9.92 -16.32 30.95
CA LEU A 629 9.11 -16.93 29.90
C LEU A 629 7.60 -16.83 30.16
N SER A 630 7.15 -16.88 31.41
CA SER A 630 5.71 -16.81 31.73
C SER A 630 5.18 -15.43 31.37
N SER A 631 5.89 -14.39 31.79
CA SER A 631 5.60 -13.00 31.46
C SER A 631 5.63 -12.77 29.94
N GLY A 632 6.67 -13.26 29.25
CA GLY A 632 6.82 -13.15 27.80
C GLY A 632 5.72 -13.88 27.01
N ASN A 633 5.50 -15.17 27.30
CA ASN A 633 4.54 -16.00 26.58
C ASN A 633 3.10 -15.51 26.73
N ILE A 634 2.72 -15.14 27.95
CA ILE A 634 1.39 -14.57 28.22
C ILE A 634 1.27 -13.21 27.53
N GLY A 635 2.30 -12.36 27.64
CA GLY A 635 2.31 -11.00 27.09
C GLY A 635 2.08 -10.96 25.58
N TYR A 636 2.90 -11.67 24.78
CA TYR A 636 2.77 -11.61 23.32
C TYR A 636 1.44 -12.20 22.83
N LYS A 637 0.97 -13.30 23.45
CA LYS A 637 -0.32 -13.92 23.07
C LYS A 637 -1.51 -13.06 23.47
N ALA A 638 -1.46 -12.42 24.64
CA ALA A 638 -2.50 -11.51 25.07
C ALA A 638 -2.62 -10.35 24.06
N VAL A 639 -1.50 -9.74 23.68
CA VAL A 639 -1.47 -8.67 22.67
C VAL A 639 -1.96 -9.17 21.31
N GLN A 640 -1.44 -10.29 20.81
CA GLN A 640 -1.87 -10.89 19.54
C GLN A 640 -3.39 -11.08 19.49
N ARG A 641 -3.98 -11.67 20.54
CA ARG A 641 -5.40 -12.03 20.57
C ARG A 641 -6.33 -10.86 20.85
N SER A 642 -5.87 -9.83 21.58
CA SER A 642 -6.71 -8.67 21.91
C SER A 642 -6.65 -7.57 20.87
N SER A 643 -5.52 -7.42 20.15
CA SER A 643 -5.33 -6.37 19.16
C SER A 643 -5.50 -6.83 17.71
N GLY A 644 -5.47 -8.15 17.44
CA GLY A 644 -5.41 -8.66 16.08
C GLY A 644 -4.03 -8.54 15.42
N ALA A 645 -3.01 -8.09 16.16
CA ALA A 645 -1.64 -8.00 15.67
C ALA A 645 -1.14 -9.34 15.12
N VAL A 646 -0.41 -9.30 14.01
CA VAL A 646 0.27 -10.47 13.45
C VAL A 646 1.55 -10.69 14.23
N ALA A 647 1.74 -11.90 14.75
CA ALA A 647 2.93 -12.27 15.51
C ALA A 647 3.79 -13.23 14.68
N ILE A 648 4.93 -12.76 14.18
CA ILE A 648 5.86 -13.61 13.43
C ILE A 648 6.95 -14.14 14.38
N GLY A 649 7.08 -15.47 14.46
CA GLY A 649 8.06 -16.14 15.28
C GLY A 649 7.55 -17.44 15.92
N PRO A 650 8.31 -18.02 16.87
CA PRO A 650 9.51 -17.46 17.48
C PRO A 650 10.71 -17.47 16.53
N VAL A 651 11.37 -16.31 16.41
CA VAL A 651 12.63 -16.16 15.68
C VAL A 651 13.78 -16.38 16.65
N LEU A 652 14.56 -17.44 16.45
CA LEU A 652 15.72 -17.72 17.29
C LEU A 652 16.86 -16.76 16.96
N GLN A 653 17.56 -16.35 18.01
CA GLN A 653 18.67 -15.41 17.94
C GLN A 653 19.85 -15.87 18.79
N GLY A 654 21.05 -15.48 18.39
CA GLY A 654 22.30 -15.89 19.04
C GLY A 654 22.87 -17.22 18.56
N LEU A 655 22.27 -17.90 17.56
CA LEU A 655 22.84 -19.09 16.92
C LEU A 655 23.86 -18.72 15.82
N ASN A 656 24.90 -19.55 15.61
CA ASN A 656 25.89 -19.34 14.54
C ASN A 656 25.29 -19.40 13.12
N LYS A 657 24.23 -20.19 12.94
CA LYS A 657 23.50 -20.33 11.69
C LYS A 657 22.00 -20.35 12.00
N PRO A 658 21.14 -19.82 11.11
CA PRO A 658 19.74 -19.62 11.41
C PRO A 658 18.97 -20.93 11.39
N VAL A 659 18.29 -21.20 12.50
CA VAL A 659 17.28 -22.26 12.65
C VAL A 659 16.12 -21.64 13.38
N ASN A 660 14.90 -21.79 12.89
CA ASN A 660 13.71 -21.24 13.52
C ASN A 660 12.66 -22.32 13.78
N ASP A 661 11.90 -22.11 14.85
CA ASP A 661 10.80 -22.98 15.27
C ASP A 661 9.46 -22.38 14.83
N LEU A 662 8.51 -23.26 14.51
CA LEU A 662 7.13 -22.93 14.21
C LEU A 662 6.24 -23.36 15.36
N SER A 663 5.16 -22.61 15.57
CA SER A 663 4.05 -23.11 16.38
C SER A 663 3.39 -24.28 15.66
N ARG A 664 3.01 -25.34 16.39
CA ARG A 664 2.14 -26.40 15.84
C ARG A 664 0.82 -25.89 15.28
N GLY A 665 0.36 -24.73 15.75
CA GLY A 665 -0.82 -24.04 15.23
C GLY A 665 -0.53 -23.04 14.10
N ALA A 666 0.67 -23.03 13.53
CA ALA A 666 1.06 -22.11 12.47
C ALA A 666 0.16 -22.25 11.24
N LEU A 667 -0.21 -21.10 10.68
CA LEU A 667 -0.88 -20.99 9.39
C LEU A 667 0.15 -21.08 8.25
N VAL A 668 -0.32 -21.30 7.02
CA VAL A 668 0.54 -21.31 5.82
C VAL A 668 1.32 -20.00 5.72
N GLU A 669 0.68 -18.87 6.01
CA GLU A 669 1.32 -17.55 6.00
C GLU A 669 2.43 -17.42 7.05
N ASP A 670 2.23 -17.95 8.27
CA ASP A 670 3.25 -17.96 9.32
C ASP A 670 4.50 -18.71 8.87
N ILE A 671 4.33 -19.83 8.16
CA ILE A 671 5.43 -20.63 7.60
C ILE A 671 6.18 -19.81 6.53
N VAL A 672 5.45 -19.19 5.60
CA VAL A 672 6.04 -18.35 4.54
C VAL A 672 6.85 -17.20 5.16
N ASN A 673 6.29 -16.52 6.15
CA ASN A 673 6.94 -15.41 6.84
C ASN A 673 8.18 -15.87 7.61
N THR A 674 8.10 -17.00 8.32
CA THR A 674 9.24 -17.56 9.07
C THR A 674 10.37 -18.01 8.13
N VAL A 675 10.06 -18.59 6.97
CA VAL A 675 11.06 -18.90 5.94
C VAL A 675 11.71 -17.63 5.41
N ALA A 676 10.94 -16.58 5.12
CA ALA A 676 11.48 -15.31 4.64
C ALA A 676 12.40 -14.65 5.68
N ILE A 677 12.02 -14.67 6.96
CA ILE A 677 12.89 -14.25 8.09
C ILE A 677 14.17 -15.06 8.13
N THR A 678 14.08 -16.39 8.05
CA THR A 678 15.23 -17.29 8.12
C THR A 678 16.20 -17.04 6.96
N ALA A 679 15.66 -16.79 5.76
CA ALA A 679 16.45 -16.40 4.60
C ALA A 679 17.17 -15.07 4.83
N VAL A 680 16.49 -14.04 5.35
CA VAL A 680 17.12 -12.75 5.68
C VAL A 680 18.16 -12.90 6.80
N GLN A 681 17.93 -13.77 7.79
CA GLN A 681 18.92 -14.09 8.81
C GLN A 681 20.19 -14.73 8.21
N ALA A 682 20.03 -15.59 7.21
CA ALA A 682 21.14 -16.25 6.51
C ALA A 682 21.88 -15.35 5.50
N GLN A 683 21.34 -14.17 5.18
CA GLN A 683 21.98 -13.19 4.30
C GLN A 683 22.99 -12.29 5.02
N ALA A 684 22.88 -12.18 6.35
CA ALA A 684 23.67 -11.25 7.18
C ALA A 684 25.08 -11.74 7.51
#